data_AF-A0A959I407-F1
#
_entry.id   AF-A0A959I407-F1
#
_cell.length_a   1.000
_cell.length_b   1.000
_cell.length_c   1.000
_cell.angle_alpha   90.00
_cell.angle_beta   90.00
_cell.angle_gamma   90.00
#
_symmetry.space_group_name_H-M   'P 1'
#
loop_
_entity.id
_entity.type
_entity.pdbx_description
1 polymer ?
#
loop_
_entity_poly.entity_id
_entity_poly.type
_entity_poly.pdbx_seq_one_letter_code
_entity_poly.pdbx_strand_id
1 'polypeptide(L)'
;MLNKSFIAWLGLVEKQRFDGITLANVEKNREEFFRLIQPVMVEKCEHLIDLQRINVLKSDYCANVGSILYYKNKNFGRPFWEVMQEFPLLEQLKEKIHQASGQGLYKASADYLPSISGFHYYWEAVHFSMESIAVQMNDGPGAGFRQATLLQKVVKLLADELNYLTNANFLFNVGNILSKLGDAVLTFLTQQNAGALDPALLQLYWMDEKVERESLIEQIGAYVNDKLANGEDADALLSINTPLFFYRLAGLYYQKASRTYSYAFQYKKFLFVLKDHLVMLRRQLFMPEALANEEQDLPKREVFWKDGLLGEIAPSNLGHASPPAFSPTELFERIAIKTFSAITWEGDITNRPQILKYRDIFQHDEQRDLDLNAIYTNLSTAPEVREVILLVEELKLKLERIAQKATFEKESEAHSEGRSLKIFRFNYVQDLLSPHGAISHKFTRMLELKFRCEQNFFVLHEALEMGQVLTEEYVRCKKDERQTKLDEVREKIAALRTNPDRQALLQQLFGREGEKPEEVLAFLVCDSIFCLHEVIKTIEVYGLNYMTSYTYLATAHYKMANWCRGFTNLELLCRNEEERRQLKQTLKDLLGTDATYYLEPNYHNELAIQHFYAAVQMHNEGKSYKDKLNDMYFLEDDFNDNLYHFCAASERYRLNLNIVRDKITALKAAVSDSRLYKYDSYR
;
A
#
# COMPACT_ATOMS: atom_id res chain seq x y z
N MET A 1 5.06 31.66 -9.97
CA MET A 1 3.89 32.51 -9.65
C MET A 1 2.89 32.53 -10.79
N LEU A 2 3.32 32.75 -12.04
CA LEU A 2 2.42 32.81 -13.20
C LEU A 2 1.53 31.56 -13.35
N ASN A 3 2.12 30.36 -13.26
CA ASN A 3 1.39 29.10 -13.32
C ASN A 3 0.36 28.94 -12.19
N LYS A 4 0.68 29.35 -10.96
CA LYS A 4 -0.20 29.17 -9.79
C LYS A 4 -1.57 29.81 -9.98
N SER A 5 -1.68 30.93 -10.71
CA SER A 5 -2.96 31.56 -11.02
C SER A 5 -3.84 30.70 -11.94
N PHE A 6 -3.25 30.04 -12.94
CA PHE A 6 -3.97 29.15 -13.85
C PHE A 6 -4.43 27.87 -13.13
N ILE A 7 -3.57 27.32 -12.27
CA ILE A 7 -3.88 26.16 -11.43
C ILE A 7 -4.96 26.49 -10.40
N ALA A 8 -4.85 27.64 -9.72
CA ALA A 8 -5.86 28.10 -8.77
C ALA A 8 -7.22 28.32 -9.42
N TRP A 9 -7.25 28.81 -10.67
CA TRP A 9 -8.49 28.94 -11.43
C TRP A 9 -9.14 27.58 -11.71
N LEU A 10 -8.37 26.58 -12.16
CA LEU A 10 -8.90 25.22 -12.35
C LEU A 10 -9.43 24.64 -11.03
N GLY A 11 -8.70 24.84 -9.93
CA GLY A 11 -9.16 24.44 -8.60
C GLY A 11 -10.49 25.11 -8.21
N LEU A 12 -10.60 26.42 -8.42
CA LEU A 12 -11.82 27.16 -8.15
C LEU A 12 -13.00 26.64 -8.97
N VAL A 13 -12.78 26.36 -10.26
CA VAL A 13 -13.76 25.75 -11.16
C VAL A 13 -14.21 24.39 -10.63
N GLU A 14 -13.30 23.55 -10.15
CA GLU A 14 -13.62 22.23 -9.57
C GLU A 14 -14.50 22.36 -8.33
N LYS A 15 -14.21 23.33 -7.45
CA LYS A 15 -15.00 23.54 -6.22
C LYS A 15 -16.36 24.18 -6.44
N GLN A 16 -16.43 25.20 -7.30
CA GLN A 16 -17.61 26.06 -7.39
C GLN A 16 -18.68 25.53 -8.35
N ARG A 17 -18.29 24.76 -9.36
CA ARG A 17 -19.22 24.29 -10.39
C ARG A 17 -19.74 22.89 -10.09
N PHE A 18 -21.01 22.67 -10.41
CA PHE A 18 -21.64 21.36 -10.25
C PHE A 18 -21.00 20.28 -11.14
N ASP A 19 -20.56 20.64 -12.34
CA ASP A 19 -19.87 19.77 -13.31
C ASP A 19 -18.34 19.73 -13.11
N GLY A 20 -17.83 20.53 -12.17
CA GLY A 20 -16.41 20.74 -11.92
C GLY A 20 -15.65 21.21 -13.16
N ILE A 21 -14.38 20.83 -13.26
CA ILE A 21 -13.54 21.03 -14.44
C ILE A 21 -14.09 20.20 -15.62
N THR A 22 -14.20 20.83 -16.77
CA THR A 22 -14.49 20.15 -18.04
C THR A 22 -13.25 20.13 -18.95
N LEU A 23 -13.26 19.29 -19.99
CA LEU A 23 -12.16 19.24 -20.96
C LEU A 23 -11.89 20.61 -21.58
N ALA A 24 -12.96 21.30 -22.01
CA ALA A 24 -12.87 22.64 -22.56
C ALA A 24 -12.26 23.65 -21.58
N ASN A 25 -12.46 23.46 -20.27
CA ASN A 25 -11.79 24.29 -19.26
C ASN A 25 -10.28 24.01 -19.22
N VAL A 26 -9.87 22.74 -19.29
CA VAL A 26 -8.45 22.35 -19.27
C VAL A 26 -7.73 22.81 -20.55
N GLU A 27 -8.31 22.55 -21.72
CA GLU A 27 -7.72 22.92 -23.02
C GLU A 27 -7.56 24.43 -23.15
N LYS A 28 -8.63 25.19 -22.89
CA LYS A 28 -8.58 26.65 -22.91
C LYS A 28 -7.53 27.19 -21.94
N ASN A 29 -7.47 26.64 -20.72
CA ASN A 29 -6.48 27.05 -19.71
C ASN A 29 -5.05 26.76 -20.17
N ARG A 30 -4.81 25.59 -20.78
CA ARG A 30 -3.53 25.18 -21.34
C ARG A 30 -3.10 26.08 -22.49
N GLU A 31 -3.99 26.33 -23.45
CA GLU A 31 -3.73 27.19 -24.61
C GLU A 31 -3.43 28.63 -24.19
N GLU A 32 -4.20 29.19 -23.25
CA GLU A 32 -3.96 30.52 -22.70
C GLU A 32 -2.61 30.60 -21.98
N PHE A 33 -2.29 29.60 -21.13
CA PHE A 33 -1.01 29.56 -20.45
C PHE A 33 0.16 29.42 -21.43
N PHE A 34 0.09 28.49 -22.39
CA PHE A 34 1.15 28.23 -23.36
C PHE A 34 1.40 29.43 -24.26
N ARG A 35 0.33 30.08 -24.74
CA ARG A 35 0.41 31.32 -25.51
C ARG A 35 1.02 32.47 -24.70
N LEU A 36 0.76 32.54 -23.40
CA LEU A 36 1.30 33.59 -22.53
C LEU A 36 2.80 33.42 -22.27
N ILE A 37 3.27 32.19 -22.11
CA ILE A 37 4.71 31.90 -21.90
C ILE A 37 5.49 31.78 -23.21
N GLN A 38 4.80 31.59 -24.33
CA GLN A 38 5.43 31.61 -25.63
C GLN A 38 5.90 33.04 -25.92
N PRO A 39 7.14 33.24 -26.37
CA PRO A 39 7.63 34.57 -26.69
C PRO A 39 6.71 35.21 -27.73
N VAL A 40 6.26 36.44 -27.48
CA VAL A 40 5.53 37.25 -28.47
C VAL A 40 6.38 37.50 -29.73
N MET A 41 7.67 37.14 -29.72
CA MET A 41 8.59 37.29 -30.85
C MET A 41 9.44 36.02 -31.06
N VAL A 42 8.87 35.04 -31.77
CA VAL A 42 9.58 33.86 -32.31
C VAL A 42 10.75 34.25 -33.24
N GLU A 43 10.78 35.49 -33.73
CA GLU A 43 11.86 35.99 -34.58
C GLU A 43 13.12 36.48 -33.83
N LYS A 44 13.13 36.56 -32.49
CA LYS A 44 14.26 37.11 -31.71
C LYS A 44 14.73 36.28 -30.51
N CYS A 45 14.19 35.09 -30.27
CA CYS A 45 14.72 34.20 -29.22
C CYS A 45 16.00 33.51 -29.69
N GLU A 46 17.09 34.26 -29.79
CA GLU A 46 18.44 33.73 -30.07
C GLU A 46 19.03 32.97 -28.87
N HIS A 47 18.41 33.07 -27.69
CA HIS A 47 18.95 32.49 -26.45
C HIS A 47 18.30 31.14 -26.10
N LEU A 48 19.06 30.06 -26.22
CA LEU A 48 18.71 28.70 -25.78
C LEU A 48 18.16 28.65 -24.32
N ILE A 49 18.60 29.58 -23.48
CA ILE A 49 18.15 29.73 -22.09
C ILE A 49 16.64 29.98 -21.99
N ASP A 50 16.05 30.70 -22.94
CA ASP A 50 14.62 31.01 -22.90
C ASP A 50 13.78 29.77 -23.23
N LEU A 51 14.21 28.95 -24.18
CA LEU A 51 13.57 27.66 -24.50
C LEU A 51 13.59 26.70 -23.30
N GLN A 52 14.71 26.62 -22.60
CA GLN A 52 14.81 25.85 -21.36
C GLN A 52 13.79 26.32 -20.32
N ARG A 53 13.72 27.64 -20.06
CA ARG A 53 12.78 28.21 -19.09
C ARG A 53 11.33 27.94 -19.46
N ILE A 54 10.98 28.07 -20.74
CA ILE A 54 9.64 27.75 -21.24
C ILE A 54 9.31 26.29 -20.96
N ASN A 55 10.21 25.36 -21.27
CA ASN A 55 10.00 23.94 -21.01
C ASN A 55 9.86 23.62 -19.52
N VAL A 56 10.64 24.28 -18.64
CA VAL A 56 10.47 24.15 -17.18
C VAL A 56 9.08 24.64 -16.74
N LEU A 57 8.61 25.78 -17.27
CA LEU A 57 7.27 26.31 -16.96
C LEU A 57 6.14 25.41 -17.47
N LYS A 58 6.30 24.83 -18.66
CA LYS A 58 5.36 23.83 -19.20
C LYS A 58 5.33 22.58 -18.33
N SER A 59 6.50 22.08 -17.92
CA SER A 59 6.61 20.92 -17.04
C SER A 59 5.90 21.14 -15.71
N ASP A 60 6.17 22.27 -15.06
CA ASP A 60 5.52 22.64 -13.79
C ASP A 60 3.99 22.78 -13.96
N TYR A 61 3.52 23.46 -15.02
CA TYR A 61 2.09 23.53 -15.32
C TYR A 61 1.46 22.14 -15.50
N CYS A 62 2.04 21.30 -16.35
CA CYS A 62 1.50 19.97 -16.62
C CYS A 62 1.48 19.10 -15.37
N ALA A 63 2.51 19.16 -14.52
CA ALA A 63 2.55 18.43 -13.24
C ALA A 63 1.39 18.85 -12.32
N ASN A 64 1.16 20.16 -12.17
CA ASN A 64 0.10 20.67 -11.31
C ASN A 64 -1.31 20.35 -11.84
N VAL A 65 -1.53 20.50 -13.16
CA VAL A 65 -2.80 20.09 -13.80
C VAL A 65 -3.01 18.59 -13.63
N GLY A 66 -1.97 17.78 -13.86
CA GLY A 66 -2.01 16.33 -13.66
C GLY A 66 -2.50 15.95 -12.27
N SER A 67 -2.06 16.68 -11.23
CA SER A 67 -2.53 16.47 -9.85
C SER A 67 -3.99 16.80 -9.64
N ILE A 68 -4.49 17.91 -10.19
CA ILE A 68 -5.93 18.21 -10.13
C ILE A 68 -6.74 17.11 -10.84
N LEU A 69 -6.32 16.70 -12.03
CA LEU A 69 -7.03 15.69 -12.83
C LEU A 69 -6.95 14.29 -12.21
N TYR A 70 -5.87 13.99 -11.50
CA TYR A 70 -5.72 12.76 -10.75
C TYR A 70 -6.75 12.65 -9.63
N TYR A 71 -6.98 13.74 -8.87
CA TYR A 71 -7.99 13.73 -7.81
C TYR A 71 -9.43 13.77 -8.34
N LYS A 72 -9.66 14.55 -9.42
CA LYS A 72 -10.95 14.60 -10.11
C LYS A 72 -11.41 13.22 -10.57
N ASN A 73 -10.46 12.38 -10.97
CA ASN A 73 -10.71 11.03 -11.42
C ASN A 73 -11.64 10.92 -12.64
N LYS A 74 -11.50 11.88 -13.57
CA LYS A 74 -12.30 11.93 -14.80
C LYS A 74 -11.41 11.76 -16.02
N ASN A 75 -11.78 10.83 -16.87
CA ASN A 75 -11.22 10.70 -18.21
C ASN A 75 -11.99 11.64 -19.14
N PHE A 76 -11.33 12.68 -19.63
CA PHE A 76 -11.91 13.54 -20.63
C PHE A 76 -11.92 12.84 -22.00
N GLY A 77 -13.06 12.84 -22.69
CA GLY A 77 -13.29 12.08 -23.93
C GLY A 77 -12.58 12.60 -25.20
N ARG A 78 -13.19 12.35 -26.37
CA ARG A 78 -12.64 12.43 -27.76
C ARG A 78 -11.52 13.43 -28.08
N PRO A 79 -11.55 14.71 -27.68
CA PRO A 79 -10.47 15.65 -28.03
C PRO A 79 -9.13 15.34 -27.31
N PHE A 80 -9.18 14.76 -26.11
CA PHE A 80 -7.98 14.23 -25.45
C PHE A 80 -7.35 13.07 -26.24
N TRP A 81 -8.17 12.33 -26.99
CA TRP A 81 -7.76 11.16 -27.76
C TRP A 81 -7.06 11.52 -29.07
N GLU A 82 -7.29 12.71 -29.62
CA GLU A 82 -6.54 13.22 -30.76
C GLU A 82 -5.11 13.58 -30.33
N VAL A 83 -4.93 14.17 -29.15
CA VAL A 83 -3.61 14.43 -28.54
C VAL A 83 -2.91 13.13 -28.16
N MET A 84 -3.64 12.08 -27.78
CA MET A 84 -3.03 10.78 -27.50
C MET A 84 -2.54 10.03 -28.75
N GLN A 85 -2.97 10.39 -29.97
CA GLN A 85 -2.42 9.78 -31.19
C GLN A 85 -0.90 10.04 -31.34
N GLU A 86 -0.39 11.08 -30.68
CA GLU A 86 1.05 11.36 -30.59
C GLU A 86 1.79 10.36 -29.68
N PHE A 87 1.08 9.54 -28.92
CA PHE A 87 1.62 8.59 -27.94
C PHE A 87 0.97 7.20 -28.09
N PRO A 88 1.48 6.33 -28.99
CA PRO A 88 0.93 4.98 -29.25
C PRO A 88 0.67 4.14 -27.98
N LEU A 89 1.51 4.31 -26.96
CA LEU A 89 1.40 3.67 -25.66
C LEU A 89 0.07 3.95 -24.95
N LEU A 90 -0.42 5.18 -25.02
CA LEU A 90 -1.64 5.59 -24.36
C LEU A 90 -2.87 4.99 -25.06
N GLU A 91 -2.83 4.84 -26.38
CA GLU A 91 -3.92 4.23 -27.15
C GLU A 91 -4.05 2.75 -26.80
N GLN A 92 -2.93 2.03 -26.70
CA GLN A 92 -2.93 0.65 -26.21
C GLN A 92 -3.38 0.53 -24.75
N LEU A 93 -2.91 1.44 -23.89
CA LEU A 93 -3.31 1.47 -22.48
C LEU A 93 -4.83 1.61 -22.35
N LYS A 94 -5.42 2.49 -23.16
CA LYS A 94 -6.87 2.66 -23.27
C LYS A 94 -7.57 1.39 -23.73
N GLU A 95 -7.09 0.74 -24.79
CA GLU A 95 -7.69 -0.51 -25.28
C GLU A 95 -7.67 -1.59 -24.19
N LYS A 96 -6.55 -1.74 -23.47
CA LYS A 96 -6.41 -2.71 -22.39
C LYS A 96 -7.26 -2.37 -21.17
N ILE A 97 -7.34 -1.09 -20.77
CA ILE A 97 -8.26 -0.64 -19.72
C ILE A 97 -9.72 -0.91 -20.13
N HIS A 98 -10.05 -0.66 -21.40
CA HIS A 98 -11.39 -0.90 -21.93
C HIS A 98 -11.74 -2.40 -21.90
N GLN A 99 -10.82 -3.26 -22.35
CA GLN A 99 -10.97 -4.71 -22.30
C GLN A 99 -11.09 -5.21 -20.85
N ALA A 100 -10.23 -4.75 -19.94
CA ALA A 100 -10.25 -5.13 -18.53
C ALA A 100 -11.53 -4.66 -17.80
N SER A 101 -12.14 -3.55 -18.26
CA SER A 101 -13.41 -3.06 -17.69
C SER A 101 -14.64 -3.86 -18.12
N GLY A 102 -14.48 -4.84 -19.03
CA GLY A 102 -15.44 -5.93 -19.31
C GLY A 102 -16.72 -5.55 -20.06
N GLN A 103 -17.20 -4.31 -19.98
CA GLN A 103 -18.36 -3.79 -20.72
C GLN A 103 -18.17 -2.27 -20.84
N GLY A 104 -18.41 -1.69 -22.02
CA GLY A 104 -17.98 -0.33 -22.36
C GLY A 104 -18.23 0.72 -21.27
N LEU A 105 -17.33 1.72 -21.18
CA LEU A 105 -17.14 2.84 -20.20
C LEU A 105 -18.32 3.28 -19.28
N TYR A 106 -19.56 2.99 -19.64
CA TYR A 106 -20.78 3.31 -18.91
C TYR A 106 -21.43 2.13 -18.15
N LYS A 107 -20.92 0.90 -18.25
CA LYS A 107 -21.46 -0.30 -17.56
C LYS A 107 -20.44 -1.09 -16.74
N ALA A 108 -19.30 -0.48 -16.40
CA ALA A 108 -18.21 -1.19 -15.75
C ALA A 108 -18.58 -1.67 -14.33
N SER A 109 -18.29 -2.95 -14.08
CA SER A 109 -18.29 -3.62 -12.78
C SER A 109 -17.18 -3.13 -11.84
N ALA A 110 -16.29 -2.25 -12.31
CA ALA A 110 -15.19 -1.69 -11.55
C ALA A 110 -15.67 -0.57 -10.61
N ASP A 111 -15.32 -0.67 -9.33
CA ASP A 111 -15.62 0.36 -8.33
C ASP A 111 -14.81 1.66 -8.53
N TYR A 112 -13.85 1.70 -9.46
CA TYR A 112 -13.04 2.87 -9.78
C TYR A 112 -12.56 2.84 -11.24
N LEU A 113 -12.55 4.00 -11.90
CA LEU A 113 -11.95 4.19 -13.22
C LEU A 113 -10.71 5.09 -13.08
N PRO A 114 -9.53 4.66 -13.53
CA PRO A 114 -8.31 5.45 -13.37
C PRO A 114 -8.26 6.71 -14.22
N SER A 115 -7.62 7.78 -13.71
CA SER A 115 -7.40 9.04 -14.44
C SER A 115 -6.24 8.92 -15.44
N ILE A 116 -6.56 8.52 -16.68
CA ILE A 116 -5.64 8.55 -17.83
C ILE A 116 -5.21 9.99 -18.11
N SER A 117 -6.10 10.96 -17.91
CA SER A 117 -5.78 12.36 -18.09
C SER A 117 -4.70 12.83 -17.11
N GLY A 118 -4.78 12.46 -15.82
CA GLY A 118 -3.73 12.75 -14.85
C GLY A 118 -2.38 12.13 -15.25
N PHE A 119 -2.37 10.85 -15.64
CA PHE A 119 -1.17 10.14 -16.10
C PHE A 119 -0.49 10.84 -17.28
N HIS A 120 -1.24 11.18 -18.33
CA HIS A 120 -0.69 11.86 -19.51
C HIS A 120 -0.08 13.22 -19.18
N TYR A 121 -0.73 14.03 -18.34
CA TYR A 121 -0.18 15.32 -17.93
C TYR A 121 1.13 15.15 -17.13
N TYR A 122 1.25 14.12 -16.31
CA TYR A 122 2.53 13.79 -15.68
C TYR A 122 3.59 13.33 -16.69
N TRP A 123 3.20 12.54 -17.69
CA TRP A 123 4.09 12.11 -18.75
C TRP A 123 4.61 13.29 -19.58
N GLU A 124 3.73 14.21 -19.98
CA GLU A 124 4.11 15.48 -20.62
C GLU A 124 5.03 16.32 -19.71
N ALA A 125 4.77 16.33 -18.40
CA ALA A 125 5.63 17.04 -17.47
C ALA A 125 7.06 16.47 -17.45
N VAL A 126 7.23 15.14 -17.48
CA VAL A 126 8.56 14.52 -17.64
C VAL A 126 9.16 14.89 -18.99
N HIS A 127 8.38 14.80 -20.07
CA HIS A 127 8.82 15.17 -21.42
C HIS A 127 9.37 16.59 -21.47
N PHE A 128 8.60 17.60 -21.03
CA PHE A 128 9.08 18.98 -21.01
C PHE A 128 10.28 19.19 -20.07
N SER A 129 10.33 18.49 -18.94
CA SER A 129 11.53 18.50 -18.08
C SER A 129 12.76 18.01 -18.84
N MET A 130 12.68 16.88 -19.55
CA MET A 130 13.80 16.32 -20.30
C MET A 130 14.18 17.20 -21.51
N GLU A 131 13.21 17.78 -22.21
CA GLU A 131 13.47 18.71 -23.32
C GLU A 131 14.14 20.00 -22.85
N SER A 132 13.88 20.45 -21.61
CA SER A 132 14.60 21.59 -21.03
C SER A 132 16.11 21.32 -20.90
N ILE A 133 16.51 20.07 -20.63
CA ILE A 133 17.90 19.63 -20.56
C ILE A 133 18.47 19.40 -21.96
N ALA A 134 17.70 18.79 -22.87
CA ALA A 134 18.14 18.50 -24.23
C ALA A 134 18.55 19.76 -25.01
N VAL A 135 17.89 20.90 -24.75
CA VAL A 135 18.22 22.21 -25.33
C VAL A 135 19.63 22.68 -24.95
N GLN A 136 20.12 22.34 -23.76
CA GLN A 136 21.47 22.73 -23.31
C GLN A 136 22.58 21.84 -23.91
N MET A 137 22.21 20.65 -24.39
CA MET A 137 23.15 19.70 -24.97
C MET A 137 23.37 20.01 -26.46
N ASN A 138 24.39 20.80 -26.79
CA ASN A 138 24.89 20.93 -28.17
C ASN A 138 25.79 19.73 -28.55
N ASP A 139 26.16 19.62 -29.84
CA ASP A 139 26.90 18.49 -30.43
C ASP A 139 28.02 17.93 -29.53
N GLY A 140 28.07 16.60 -29.38
CA GLY A 140 29.03 15.89 -28.50
C GLY A 140 28.39 14.74 -27.71
N PRO A 141 28.80 14.47 -26.44
CA PRO A 141 28.24 13.38 -25.62
C PRO A 141 26.72 13.47 -25.39
N GLY A 142 26.10 14.62 -25.66
CA GLY A 142 24.66 14.83 -25.63
C GLY A 142 23.87 14.31 -26.84
N ALA A 143 24.53 13.91 -27.95
CA ALA A 143 23.83 13.42 -29.14
C ALA A 143 22.97 12.18 -28.84
N GLY A 144 23.52 11.25 -28.04
CA GLY A 144 22.79 10.06 -27.59
C GLY A 144 21.69 10.36 -26.57
N PHE A 145 21.67 11.54 -25.94
CA PHE A 145 20.58 11.95 -25.04
C PHE A 145 19.36 12.39 -25.84
N ARG A 146 19.54 13.17 -26.92
CA ARG A 146 18.42 13.64 -27.75
C ARG A 146 17.68 12.50 -28.44
N GLN A 147 18.42 11.48 -28.90
CA GLN A 147 17.86 10.29 -29.57
C GLN A 147 17.30 9.24 -28.61
N ALA A 148 17.59 9.35 -27.31
CA ALA A 148 17.08 8.41 -26.32
C ALA A 148 15.56 8.57 -26.14
N THR A 149 14.90 7.47 -25.81
CA THR A 149 13.49 7.49 -25.37
C THR A 149 13.34 8.31 -24.10
N LEU A 150 12.11 8.69 -23.75
CA LEU A 150 11.88 9.54 -22.58
C LEU A 150 12.45 8.93 -21.29
N LEU A 151 12.21 7.63 -21.05
CA LEU A 151 12.73 6.95 -19.86
C LEU A 151 14.26 6.79 -19.91
N GLN A 152 14.84 6.55 -21.09
CA GLN A 152 16.30 6.53 -21.25
C GLN A 152 16.91 7.90 -20.93
N LYS A 153 16.29 9.02 -21.35
CA LYS A 153 16.69 10.38 -20.95
C LYS A 153 16.66 10.55 -19.44
N VAL A 154 15.59 10.10 -18.78
CA VAL A 154 15.44 10.13 -17.31
C VAL A 154 16.54 9.33 -16.62
N VAL A 155 16.88 8.13 -17.09
CA VAL A 155 17.95 7.32 -16.48
C VAL A 155 19.32 7.95 -16.71
N LYS A 156 19.63 8.40 -17.93
CA LYS A 156 20.90 9.04 -18.27
C LYS A 156 21.18 10.24 -17.39
N LEU A 157 20.15 11.04 -17.07
CA LEU A 157 20.28 12.22 -16.22
C LEU A 157 20.72 11.90 -14.77
N LEU A 158 20.59 10.66 -14.30
CA LEU A 158 21.09 10.25 -12.98
C LEU A 158 22.63 10.12 -12.95
N ALA A 159 23.29 9.95 -14.10
CA ALA A 159 24.75 9.86 -14.20
C ALA A 159 25.43 11.13 -13.67
N ASP A 160 26.56 10.96 -13.00
CA ASP A 160 27.29 12.08 -12.39
C ASP A 160 27.91 13.01 -13.42
N GLU A 161 28.20 12.50 -14.62
CA GLU A 161 28.65 13.28 -15.77
C GLU A 161 27.69 14.42 -16.12
N LEU A 162 26.38 14.28 -15.85
CA LEU A 162 25.37 15.29 -16.18
C LEU A 162 25.03 16.23 -15.01
N ASN A 163 25.80 16.20 -13.92
CA ASN A 163 25.55 17.06 -12.74
C ASN A 163 25.58 18.56 -13.08
N TYR A 164 26.40 18.99 -14.05
CA TYR A 164 26.50 20.39 -14.47
C TYR A 164 25.25 20.94 -15.18
N LEU A 165 24.35 20.07 -15.64
CA LEU A 165 23.11 20.44 -16.34
C LEU A 165 21.90 20.56 -15.41
N THR A 166 22.05 20.11 -14.16
CA THR A 166 20.93 20.00 -13.23
C THR A 166 21.18 20.78 -11.96
N ASN A 167 20.10 21.07 -11.23
CA ASN A 167 20.18 21.59 -9.87
C ASN A 167 19.22 20.80 -8.98
N ALA A 168 19.40 20.92 -7.66
CA ALA A 168 18.61 20.17 -6.68
C ALA A 168 17.10 20.37 -6.83
N ASN A 169 16.63 21.58 -7.17
CA ASN A 169 15.21 21.85 -7.36
C ASN A 169 14.65 21.19 -8.62
N PHE A 170 15.40 21.21 -9.72
CA PHE A 170 15.02 20.51 -10.94
C PHE A 170 14.93 19.00 -10.71
N LEU A 171 15.95 18.41 -10.08
CA LEU A 171 15.96 16.98 -9.74
C LEU A 171 14.81 16.61 -8.79
N PHE A 172 14.54 17.44 -7.79
CA PHE A 172 13.40 17.27 -6.89
C PHE A 172 12.06 17.28 -7.65
N ASN A 173 11.87 18.22 -8.58
CA ASN A 173 10.66 18.30 -9.38
C ASN A 173 10.48 17.08 -10.29
N VAL A 174 11.55 16.61 -10.94
CA VAL A 174 11.50 15.36 -11.73
C VAL A 174 11.16 14.17 -10.81
N GLY A 175 11.77 14.08 -9.62
CA GLY A 175 11.43 13.08 -8.61
C GLY A 175 9.96 13.10 -8.20
N ASN A 176 9.37 14.28 -7.99
CA ASN A 176 7.95 14.45 -7.70
C ASN A 176 7.06 13.95 -8.84
N ILE A 177 7.37 14.32 -10.08
CA ILE A 177 6.60 13.89 -11.25
C ILE A 177 6.69 12.37 -11.42
N LEU A 178 7.87 11.77 -11.28
CA LEU A 178 8.05 10.32 -11.34
C LEU A 178 7.31 9.58 -10.22
N SER A 179 7.32 10.12 -9.00
CA SER A 179 6.56 9.57 -7.87
C SER A 179 5.06 9.56 -8.17
N LYS A 180 4.54 10.66 -8.74
CA LYS A 180 3.13 10.80 -9.13
C LYS A 180 2.76 9.93 -10.34
N LEU A 181 3.68 9.71 -11.27
CA LEU A 181 3.53 8.71 -12.34
C LEU A 181 3.38 7.32 -11.75
N GLY A 182 4.23 6.93 -10.80
CA GLY A 182 4.10 5.66 -10.08
C GLY A 182 2.75 5.52 -9.40
N ASP A 183 2.31 6.56 -8.70
CA ASP A 183 0.98 6.58 -8.06
C ASP A 183 -0.14 6.44 -9.10
N ALA A 184 -0.09 7.17 -10.21
CA ALA A 184 -1.07 7.08 -11.29
C ALA A 184 -1.12 5.66 -11.90
N VAL A 185 0.05 5.06 -12.16
CA VAL A 185 0.15 3.71 -12.72
C VAL A 185 -0.43 2.67 -11.77
N LEU A 186 -0.13 2.78 -10.48
CA LEU A 186 -0.68 1.93 -9.44
C LEU A 186 -2.22 1.90 -9.49
N THR A 187 -2.85 3.02 -9.84
CA THR A 187 -4.31 3.08 -9.99
C THR A 187 -4.85 2.38 -11.22
N PHE A 188 -4.05 2.02 -12.24
CA PHE A 188 -4.52 1.21 -13.38
C PHE A 188 -4.49 -0.29 -13.09
N LEU A 189 -3.83 -0.70 -12.01
CA LEU A 189 -3.65 -2.12 -11.71
C LEU A 189 -4.93 -2.71 -11.14
N THR A 190 -5.29 -3.89 -11.66
CA THR A 190 -6.40 -4.74 -11.28
C THR A 190 -5.87 -6.11 -10.88
N GLN A 191 -6.76 -7.00 -10.42
CA GLN A 191 -6.38 -8.38 -10.13
C GLN A 191 -5.87 -9.15 -11.36
N GLN A 192 -6.26 -8.74 -12.57
CA GLN A 192 -5.94 -9.45 -13.81
C GLN A 192 -4.58 -9.05 -14.39
N ASN A 193 -4.20 -7.77 -14.28
CA ASN A 193 -2.99 -7.24 -14.94
C ASN A 193 -1.80 -7.03 -13.98
N ALA A 194 -2.00 -6.95 -12.66
CA ALA A 194 -0.92 -6.62 -11.73
C ALA A 194 0.32 -7.53 -11.88
N GLY A 195 0.14 -8.80 -12.25
CA GLY A 195 1.25 -9.71 -12.58
C GLY A 195 2.13 -10.09 -11.37
N ALA A 196 3.25 -10.75 -11.65
CA ALA A 196 4.28 -11.10 -10.65
C ALA A 196 5.26 -9.94 -10.42
N LEU A 197 5.95 -9.97 -9.29
CA LEU A 197 7.13 -9.14 -9.07
C LEU A 197 8.29 -9.65 -9.94
N ASP A 198 8.95 -8.73 -10.61
CA ASP A 198 10.13 -8.98 -11.43
C ASP A 198 11.38 -9.04 -10.54
N PRO A 199 12.10 -10.18 -10.48
CA PRO A 199 13.29 -10.29 -9.66
C PRO A 199 14.39 -9.29 -10.04
N ALA A 200 14.49 -8.90 -11.31
CA ALA A 200 15.46 -7.90 -11.75
C ALA A 200 15.16 -6.54 -11.10
N LEU A 201 13.88 -6.18 -10.95
CA LEU A 201 13.49 -4.97 -10.24
C LEU A 201 13.78 -5.06 -8.74
N LEU A 202 13.52 -6.21 -8.10
CA LEU A 202 13.83 -6.41 -6.69
C LEU A 202 15.35 -6.29 -6.42
N GLN A 203 16.18 -6.78 -7.33
CA GLN A 203 17.63 -6.61 -7.29
C GLN A 203 18.02 -5.13 -7.28
N LEU A 204 17.36 -4.27 -8.07
CA LEU A 204 17.63 -2.82 -8.05
C LEU A 204 17.38 -2.19 -6.68
N TYR A 205 16.43 -2.72 -5.90
CA TYR A 205 16.17 -2.27 -4.52
C TYR A 205 17.19 -2.83 -3.53
N TRP A 206 17.76 -4.00 -3.79
CA TRP A 206 18.78 -4.65 -2.96
C TRP A 206 20.13 -3.93 -3.00
N MET A 207 20.58 -3.53 -4.19
CA MET A 207 21.90 -2.92 -4.46
C MET A 207 22.23 -1.73 -3.56
N ASP A 208 23.50 -1.58 -3.18
CA ASP A 208 23.94 -0.45 -2.36
C ASP A 208 24.26 0.77 -3.21
N GLU A 209 23.48 1.85 -3.03
CA GLU A 209 23.65 3.08 -3.83
C GLU A 209 24.95 3.82 -3.56
N LYS A 210 25.56 3.64 -2.38
CA LYS A 210 26.81 4.34 -2.04
C LYS A 210 28.02 3.66 -2.68
N VAL A 211 27.96 2.34 -2.83
CA VAL A 211 29.08 1.52 -3.31
C VAL A 211 28.96 1.23 -4.81
N GLU A 212 27.74 1.08 -5.32
CA GLU A 212 27.48 0.51 -6.66
C GLU A 212 26.73 1.49 -7.58
N ARG A 213 26.85 2.81 -7.37
CA ARG A 213 26.00 3.80 -8.05
C ARG A 213 26.03 3.70 -9.59
N GLU A 214 27.21 3.57 -10.17
CA GLU A 214 27.37 3.45 -11.64
C GLU A 214 26.73 2.16 -12.15
N SER A 215 27.01 1.03 -11.49
CA SER A 215 26.40 -0.27 -11.81
C SER A 215 24.88 -0.24 -11.65
N LEU A 216 24.36 0.44 -10.64
CA LEU A 216 22.93 0.61 -10.43
C LEU A 216 22.28 1.39 -11.58
N ILE A 217 22.89 2.49 -12.02
CA ILE A 217 22.38 3.27 -13.16
C ILE A 217 22.43 2.43 -14.45
N GLU A 218 23.49 1.65 -14.65
CA GLU A 218 23.60 0.73 -15.78
C GLU A 218 22.51 -0.35 -15.75
N GLN A 219 22.28 -1.00 -14.61
CA GLN A 219 21.23 -2.01 -14.44
C GLN A 219 19.83 -1.42 -14.60
N ILE A 220 19.59 -0.20 -14.13
CA ILE A 220 18.34 0.53 -14.39
C ILE A 220 18.19 0.80 -15.89
N GLY A 221 19.27 1.20 -16.58
CA GLY A 221 19.27 1.40 -18.02
C GLY A 221 18.96 0.11 -18.78
N ALA A 222 19.56 -1.01 -18.37
CA ALA A 222 19.27 -2.34 -18.91
C ALA A 222 17.82 -2.76 -18.65
N TYR A 223 17.31 -2.52 -17.44
CA TYR A 223 15.91 -2.79 -17.09
C TYR A 223 14.95 -1.97 -17.96
N VAL A 224 15.24 -0.68 -18.16
CA VAL A 224 14.48 0.14 -19.10
C VAL A 224 14.56 -0.46 -20.49
N ASN A 225 15.74 -0.78 -21.01
CA ASN A 225 15.89 -1.32 -22.36
C ASN A 225 15.15 -2.66 -22.58
N ASP A 226 15.18 -3.55 -21.60
CA ASP A 226 14.55 -4.87 -21.69
C ASP A 226 13.03 -4.82 -21.47
N LYS A 227 12.58 -4.10 -20.44
CA LYS A 227 11.18 -4.15 -19.98
C LYS A 227 10.31 -2.98 -20.40
N LEU A 228 10.89 -1.80 -20.66
CA LEU A 228 10.13 -0.55 -20.80
C LEU A 228 10.45 0.27 -22.06
N ALA A 229 11.59 0.06 -22.71
CA ALA A 229 12.11 0.95 -23.75
C ALA A 229 11.45 0.75 -25.09
N ASN A 230 10.82 -0.41 -25.31
CA ASN A 230 9.94 -0.55 -26.45
C ASN A 230 8.76 0.40 -26.34
N GLY A 231 8.36 0.88 -25.15
CA GLY A 231 7.42 1.98 -24.96
C GLY A 231 6.07 1.84 -25.69
N GLU A 232 5.84 0.67 -26.28
CA GLU A 232 4.77 0.30 -27.19
C GLU A 232 4.10 -0.97 -26.67
N ASP A 233 4.40 -1.39 -25.43
CA ASP A 233 3.64 -2.46 -24.79
C ASP A 233 2.97 -1.93 -23.54
N ALA A 234 1.66 -1.69 -23.66
CA ALA A 234 0.85 -1.33 -22.52
C ALA A 234 0.80 -2.43 -21.43
N ASP A 235 1.11 -3.70 -21.71
CA ASP A 235 1.15 -4.75 -20.68
C ASP A 235 2.32 -4.53 -19.74
N ALA A 236 3.48 -4.15 -20.27
CA ALA A 236 4.64 -3.80 -19.46
C ALA A 236 4.32 -2.63 -18.51
N LEU A 237 3.59 -1.61 -18.97
CA LEU A 237 3.14 -0.53 -18.10
C LEU A 237 2.09 -0.97 -17.07
N LEU A 238 1.19 -1.87 -17.43
CA LEU A 238 0.10 -2.38 -16.58
C LEU A 238 0.54 -3.51 -15.63
N SER A 239 1.77 -3.44 -15.13
CA SER A 239 2.34 -4.39 -14.16
C SER A 239 2.61 -3.71 -12.82
N ILE A 240 2.59 -4.48 -11.72
CA ILE A 240 3.04 -4.06 -10.39
C ILE A 240 4.49 -3.56 -10.40
N ASN A 241 5.30 -4.01 -11.36
CA ASN A 241 6.71 -3.62 -11.47
C ASN A 241 6.87 -2.16 -11.88
N THR A 242 5.98 -1.63 -12.71
CA THR A 242 6.06 -0.26 -13.23
C THR A 242 5.93 0.82 -12.14
N PRO A 243 4.93 0.81 -11.24
CA PRO A 243 4.88 1.81 -10.16
C PRO A 243 6.07 1.67 -9.21
N LEU A 244 6.50 0.43 -8.91
CA LEU A 244 7.68 0.18 -8.07
C LEU A 244 8.98 0.68 -8.74
N PHE A 245 9.10 0.55 -10.06
CA PHE A 245 10.19 1.11 -10.84
C PHE A 245 10.19 2.65 -10.80
N PHE A 246 9.02 3.29 -10.94
CA PHE A 246 8.91 4.74 -10.83
C PHE A 246 9.26 5.25 -9.43
N TYR A 247 8.85 4.55 -8.36
CA TYR A 247 9.28 4.90 -6.99
C TYR A 247 10.79 4.74 -6.81
N ARG A 248 11.40 3.72 -7.44
CA ARG A 248 12.85 3.52 -7.41
C ARG A 248 13.57 4.70 -8.05
N LEU A 249 13.16 5.07 -9.27
CA LEU A 249 13.71 6.22 -9.97
C LEU A 249 13.51 7.52 -9.18
N ALA A 250 12.29 7.79 -8.72
CA ALA A 250 11.98 8.98 -7.93
C ALA A 250 12.89 9.07 -6.69
N GLY A 251 13.12 7.94 -6.01
CA GLY A 251 14.07 7.83 -4.90
C GLY A 251 15.46 8.34 -5.32
N LEU A 252 16.04 7.79 -6.38
CA LEU A 252 17.37 8.18 -6.85
C LEU A 252 17.45 9.68 -7.22
N TYR A 253 16.39 10.24 -7.79
CA TYR A 253 16.30 11.68 -8.03
C TYR A 253 16.29 12.49 -6.74
N TYR A 254 15.52 12.09 -5.73
CA TYR A 254 15.53 12.75 -4.42
C TYR A 254 16.87 12.64 -3.71
N GLN A 255 17.53 11.48 -3.79
CA GLN A 255 18.86 11.29 -3.23
C GLN A 255 19.88 12.21 -3.91
N LYS A 256 19.88 12.27 -5.25
CA LYS A 256 20.73 13.17 -6.03
C LYS A 256 20.43 14.64 -5.75
N ALA A 257 19.19 14.98 -5.42
CA ALA A 257 18.76 16.30 -4.99
C ALA A 257 19.02 16.61 -3.50
N SER A 258 19.61 15.67 -2.74
CA SER A 258 19.82 15.77 -1.28
C SER A 258 18.51 15.99 -0.50
N ARG A 259 17.44 15.29 -0.89
CA ARG A 259 16.11 15.29 -0.24
C ARG A 259 15.86 13.94 0.42
N THR A 260 16.53 13.67 1.55
CA THR A 260 16.55 12.31 2.13
C THR A 260 15.17 11.87 2.63
N TYR A 261 14.35 12.76 3.17
CA TYR A 261 12.96 12.45 3.58
C TYR A 261 12.11 11.97 2.39
N SER A 262 12.17 12.68 1.25
CA SER A 262 11.43 12.30 0.05
C SER A 262 11.94 10.98 -0.56
N TYR A 263 13.25 10.74 -0.47
CA TYR A 263 13.89 9.47 -0.81
C TYR A 263 13.36 8.33 0.08
N ALA A 264 13.42 8.48 1.40
CA ALA A 264 12.91 7.52 2.38
C ALA A 264 11.43 7.21 2.13
N PHE A 265 10.63 8.23 1.82
CA PHE A 265 9.21 8.07 1.51
C PHE A 265 8.94 7.14 0.31
N GLN A 266 9.79 7.13 -0.73
CA GLN A 266 9.60 6.21 -1.87
C GLN A 266 9.75 4.74 -1.48
N TYR A 267 10.66 4.42 -0.56
CA TYR A 267 10.78 3.06 -0.04
C TYR A 267 9.61 2.67 0.85
N LYS A 268 9.05 3.62 1.60
CA LYS A 268 7.78 3.40 2.31
C LYS A 268 6.68 3.05 1.31
N LYS A 269 6.56 3.80 0.20
CA LYS A 269 5.60 3.48 -0.87
C LYS A 269 5.78 2.06 -1.40
N PHE A 270 7.03 1.65 -1.68
CA PHE A 270 7.34 0.29 -2.10
C PHE A 270 6.79 -0.76 -1.11
N LEU A 271 7.10 -0.63 0.17
CA LEU A 271 6.66 -1.58 1.20
C LEU A 271 5.12 -1.60 1.34
N PHE A 272 4.46 -0.44 1.23
CA PHE A 272 2.99 -0.35 1.29
C PHE A 272 2.33 -1.03 0.10
N VAL A 273 2.83 -0.80 -1.11
CA VAL A 273 2.33 -1.45 -2.33
C VAL A 273 2.54 -2.95 -2.25
N LEU A 274 3.72 -3.39 -1.79
CA LEU A 274 4.01 -4.80 -1.64
C LEU A 274 3.08 -5.48 -0.64
N LYS A 275 2.73 -4.80 0.45
CA LYS A 275 1.78 -5.31 1.44
C LYS A 275 0.41 -5.56 0.82
N ASP A 276 -0.10 -4.62 0.04
CA ASP A 276 -1.40 -4.76 -0.62
C ASP A 276 -1.34 -5.83 -1.72
N HIS A 277 -0.21 -5.92 -2.43
CA HIS A 277 0.02 -6.95 -3.45
C HIS A 277 0.10 -8.37 -2.87
N LEU A 278 0.75 -8.57 -1.72
CA LEU A 278 0.76 -9.87 -1.02
C LEU A 278 -0.66 -10.30 -0.60
N VAL A 279 -1.52 -9.35 -0.22
CA VAL A 279 -2.93 -9.64 0.08
C VAL A 279 -3.67 -10.10 -1.19
N MET A 280 -3.37 -9.52 -2.35
CA MET A 280 -3.90 -10.00 -3.64
C MET A 280 -3.42 -11.41 -3.97
N LEU A 281 -2.11 -11.67 -3.89
CA LEU A 281 -1.53 -12.99 -4.17
C LEU A 281 -2.14 -14.06 -3.26
N ARG A 282 -2.30 -13.74 -1.96
CA ARG A 282 -3.01 -14.59 -1.00
C ARG A 282 -4.43 -14.93 -1.49
N ARG A 283 -5.17 -13.96 -2.03
CA ARG A 283 -6.53 -14.21 -2.52
C ARG A 283 -6.54 -15.09 -3.76
N GLN A 284 -5.65 -14.83 -4.71
CA GLN A 284 -5.55 -15.64 -5.94
C GLN A 284 -5.21 -17.10 -5.64
N LEU A 285 -4.34 -17.33 -4.65
CA LEU A 285 -4.02 -18.66 -4.15
C LEU A 285 -5.21 -19.38 -3.52
N PHE A 286 -6.05 -18.64 -2.79
CA PHE A 286 -7.00 -19.24 -1.86
C PHE A 286 -8.47 -19.04 -2.22
N MET A 287 -8.77 -18.63 -3.46
CA MET A 287 -10.15 -18.59 -3.93
C MET A 287 -10.70 -20.02 -4.10
N PRO A 288 -11.84 -20.37 -3.45
CA PRO A 288 -12.46 -21.69 -3.58
C PRO A 288 -12.75 -22.04 -5.04
N GLU A 289 -12.47 -23.28 -5.45
CA GLU A 289 -12.73 -23.79 -6.81
C GLU A 289 -14.18 -23.60 -7.26
N ALA A 290 -15.14 -23.56 -6.32
CA ALA A 290 -16.55 -23.32 -6.59
C ALA A 290 -16.82 -21.96 -7.27
N LEU A 291 -15.94 -20.96 -7.11
CA LEU A 291 -16.00 -19.68 -7.83
C LEU A 291 -15.18 -19.67 -9.13
N ALA A 292 -14.36 -20.69 -9.36
CA ALA A 292 -13.50 -20.81 -10.55
C ALA A 292 -14.21 -21.49 -11.74
N ASN A 293 -15.41 -22.04 -11.53
CA ASN A 293 -16.17 -22.78 -12.55
C ASN A 293 -16.88 -21.88 -13.59
N GLU A 294 -16.80 -20.54 -13.47
CA GLU A 294 -17.18 -19.63 -14.56
C GLU A 294 -15.96 -19.38 -15.47
N GLU A 295 -15.70 -20.35 -16.36
CA GLU A 295 -15.11 -20.28 -17.72
C GLU A 295 -14.24 -19.06 -18.14
N GLN A 296 -13.38 -18.54 -17.26
CA GLN A 296 -12.31 -17.61 -17.66
C GLN A 296 -10.97 -18.34 -17.57
N ASP A 297 -10.27 -18.40 -18.71
CA ASP A 297 -8.89 -18.87 -18.90
C ASP A 297 -7.92 -18.11 -17.98
N LEU A 298 -7.90 -18.45 -16.69
CA LEU A 298 -6.88 -18.01 -15.78
C LEU A 298 -5.60 -18.80 -16.09
N PRO A 299 -4.44 -18.14 -16.30
CA PRO A 299 -3.19 -18.83 -16.58
C PRO A 299 -2.88 -19.88 -15.49
N LYS A 300 -2.49 -21.08 -15.94
CA LYS A 300 -2.32 -22.29 -15.11
C LYS A 300 -1.56 -22.00 -13.80
N ARG A 301 -2.24 -22.20 -12.67
CA ARG A 301 -1.81 -21.85 -11.30
C ARG A 301 -0.48 -22.47 -10.84
N GLU A 302 -0.06 -23.60 -11.41
CA GLU A 302 1.10 -24.37 -10.92
C GLU A 302 2.48 -23.77 -11.24
N VAL A 303 2.59 -22.91 -12.27
CA VAL A 303 3.90 -22.38 -12.71
C VAL A 303 4.33 -21.15 -11.89
N PHE A 304 3.38 -20.44 -11.29
CA PHE A 304 3.64 -19.11 -10.72
C PHE A 304 4.44 -19.12 -9.41
N TRP A 305 4.32 -20.19 -8.62
CA TRP A 305 4.90 -20.28 -7.26
C TRP A 305 6.25 -21.00 -7.22
N LYS A 306 6.54 -21.85 -8.21
CA LYS A 306 7.85 -22.54 -8.29
C LYS A 306 8.99 -21.62 -8.66
N ASP A 307 8.72 -20.52 -9.39
CA ASP A 307 9.79 -19.68 -9.98
C ASP A 307 9.72 -18.18 -9.62
N GLY A 308 8.63 -17.65 -9.05
CA GLY A 308 8.37 -16.20 -9.04
C GLY A 308 8.61 -15.40 -7.75
N LEU A 309 8.21 -15.92 -6.58
CA LEU A 309 8.22 -15.13 -5.32
C LEU A 309 8.94 -15.82 -4.14
N LEU A 310 8.89 -17.16 -4.11
CA LEU A 310 9.54 -18.01 -3.10
C LEU A 310 10.32 -19.18 -3.72
N GLY A 311 10.11 -19.48 -5.01
CA GLY A 311 11.16 -20.11 -5.78
C GLY A 311 12.39 -19.23 -5.62
N GLU A 312 13.53 -19.81 -5.27
CA GLU A 312 14.82 -19.12 -5.34
C GLU A 312 14.78 -18.20 -6.55
N ILE A 313 15.12 -16.92 -6.38
CA ILE A 313 15.26 -15.97 -7.49
C ILE A 313 16.21 -16.61 -8.49
N ALA A 314 15.64 -17.40 -9.39
CA ALA A 314 16.40 -18.30 -10.22
C ALA A 314 16.96 -17.43 -11.33
N PRO A 315 18.25 -17.61 -11.66
CA PRO A 315 18.94 -16.73 -12.59
C PRO A 315 18.21 -16.73 -13.93
N SER A 316 17.53 -15.61 -14.22
CA SER A 316 17.14 -15.30 -15.59
C SER A 316 18.37 -14.82 -16.34
N ASN A 317 18.46 -15.17 -17.62
CA ASN A 317 19.65 -15.08 -18.51
C ASN A 317 20.14 -13.65 -18.84
N LEU A 318 20.17 -12.73 -17.87
CA LEU A 318 20.94 -11.49 -17.98
C LEU A 318 22.41 -11.86 -17.80
N GLY A 319 23.15 -11.91 -18.91
CA GLY A 319 24.44 -12.57 -19.07
C GLY A 319 25.64 -12.07 -18.24
N HIS A 320 25.46 -11.37 -17.12
CA HIS A 320 26.55 -10.94 -16.25
C HIS A 320 26.15 -11.05 -14.76
N ALA A 321 26.79 -12.02 -14.08
CA ALA A 321 26.67 -12.37 -12.65
C ALA A 321 25.31 -12.99 -12.21
N SER A 322 25.38 -14.18 -11.60
CA SER A 322 24.24 -14.79 -10.93
C SER A 322 23.69 -13.82 -9.87
N PRO A 323 22.41 -13.42 -9.91
CA PRO A 323 21.85 -12.53 -8.91
C PRO A 323 21.99 -13.16 -7.50
N PRO A 324 22.26 -12.35 -6.46
CA PRO A 324 22.29 -12.86 -5.10
C PRO A 324 20.91 -13.44 -4.75
N ALA A 325 20.89 -14.70 -4.30
CA ALA A 325 19.69 -15.31 -3.74
C ALA A 325 19.42 -14.66 -2.38
N PHE A 326 18.63 -13.59 -2.36
CA PHE A 326 18.09 -13.03 -1.12
C PHE A 326 16.66 -13.53 -0.90
N SER A 327 16.32 -13.76 0.36
CA SER A 327 14.94 -14.04 0.76
C SER A 327 14.10 -12.75 0.72
N PRO A 328 12.77 -12.85 0.50
CA PRO A 328 11.88 -11.68 0.57
C PRO A 328 11.99 -10.93 1.91
N THR A 329 12.20 -11.66 3.02
CA THR A 329 12.38 -11.07 4.34
C THR A 329 13.63 -10.19 4.40
N GLU A 330 14.76 -10.68 3.92
CA GLU A 330 16.00 -9.91 3.86
C GLU A 330 15.85 -8.68 2.98
N LEU A 331 15.10 -8.77 1.87
CA LEU A 331 14.81 -7.61 1.03
C LEU A 331 14.06 -6.52 1.81
N PHE A 332 13.05 -6.89 2.60
CA PHE A 332 12.26 -5.93 3.36
C PHE A 332 13.11 -5.24 4.42
N GLU A 333 13.98 -6.01 5.09
CA GLU A 333 14.93 -5.49 6.07
C GLU A 333 15.95 -4.55 5.40
N ARG A 334 16.51 -4.93 4.24
CA ARG A 334 17.42 -4.09 3.47
C ARG A 334 16.78 -2.76 3.08
N ILE A 335 15.52 -2.79 2.64
CA ILE A 335 14.74 -1.60 2.32
C ILE A 335 14.48 -0.75 3.58
N ALA A 336 14.20 -1.39 4.72
CA ALA A 336 14.04 -0.71 6.00
C ALA A 336 15.31 0.01 6.40
N ILE A 337 16.47 -0.65 6.32
CA ILE A 337 17.79 -0.10 6.62
C ILE A 337 18.09 1.12 5.73
N LYS A 338 17.78 1.06 4.43
CA LYS A 338 17.92 2.21 3.53
C LYS A 338 17.05 3.39 3.96
N THR A 339 15.82 3.10 4.38
CA THR A 339 14.88 4.10 4.87
C THR A 339 15.37 4.72 6.18
N PHE A 340 15.85 3.91 7.12
CA PHE A 340 16.42 4.37 8.38
C PHE A 340 17.64 5.24 8.13
N SER A 341 18.58 4.79 7.31
CA SER A 341 19.79 5.55 6.95
C SER A 341 19.46 6.94 6.42
N ALA A 342 18.40 7.08 5.63
CA ALA A 342 17.98 8.37 5.11
C ALA A 342 17.35 9.29 6.18
N ILE A 343 16.58 8.72 7.11
CA ILE A 343 15.90 9.48 8.18
C ILE A 343 16.87 9.85 9.30
N THR A 344 17.78 8.96 9.68
CA THR A 344 18.68 9.16 10.83
C THR A 344 19.74 10.21 10.56
N TRP A 345 20.17 10.38 9.31
CA TRP A 345 21.17 11.37 8.95
C TRP A 345 20.63 12.82 8.99
N GLU A 346 19.31 13.01 9.11
CA GLU A 346 18.68 14.33 9.28
C GLU A 346 18.22 14.61 10.73
N GLY A 347 18.20 13.62 11.62
CA GLY A 347 17.62 13.74 12.96
C GLY A 347 18.64 13.86 14.09
N ASP A 348 18.38 14.73 15.07
CA ASP A 348 19.11 14.74 16.34
C ASP A 348 18.87 13.43 17.13
N ILE A 349 19.96 12.88 17.67
CA ILE A 349 20.03 11.54 18.27
C ILE A 349 19.52 11.59 19.72
N THR A 350 18.32 11.09 20.00
CA THR A 350 17.86 10.91 21.39
C THR A 350 16.89 9.73 21.58
N ASN A 351 17.33 8.45 21.58
CA ASN A 351 16.73 7.34 22.39
C ASN A 351 17.46 5.97 22.25
N ARG A 352 18.54 5.73 23.02
CA ARG A 352 19.31 4.46 22.98
C ARG A 352 18.51 3.18 23.30
N PRO A 353 17.52 3.18 24.22
CA PRO A 353 16.65 2.02 24.45
C PRO A 353 15.83 1.56 23.22
N GLN A 354 15.26 2.49 22.44
CA GLN A 354 14.47 2.13 21.25
C GLN A 354 15.37 1.55 20.16
N ILE A 355 16.56 2.12 20.00
CA ILE A 355 17.61 1.62 19.11
C ILE A 355 17.95 0.15 19.37
N LEU A 356 18.25 -0.20 20.64
CA LEU A 356 18.63 -1.57 21.01
C LEU A 356 17.48 -2.55 20.74
N LYS A 357 16.26 -2.14 21.07
CA LYS A 357 15.06 -2.90 20.78
C LYS A 357 14.88 -3.17 19.28
N TYR A 358 15.12 -2.18 18.41
CA TYR A 358 14.99 -2.37 16.96
C TYR A 358 16.07 -3.29 16.39
N ARG A 359 17.30 -3.18 16.91
CA ARG A 359 18.37 -4.11 16.58
C ARG A 359 18.01 -5.55 16.98
N ASP A 360 17.39 -5.73 18.14
CA ASP A 360 16.92 -7.04 18.62
C ASP A 360 15.78 -7.60 17.73
N ILE A 361 14.84 -6.77 17.29
CA ILE A 361 13.72 -7.16 16.41
C ILE A 361 14.23 -7.73 15.08
N PHE A 362 15.24 -7.10 14.48
CA PHE A 362 15.84 -7.56 13.23
C PHE A 362 16.93 -8.63 13.43
N GLN A 363 17.20 -9.05 14.67
CA GLN A 363 18.19 -10.08 15.01
C GLN A 363 19.59 -9.82 14.42
N HIS A 364 20.00 -8.54 14.31
CA HIS A 364 21.32 -8.19 13.80
C HIS A 364 22.39 -8.37 14.90
N ASP A 365 23.41 -9.18 14.60
CA ASP A 365 24.53 -9.49 15.50
C ASP A 365 25.54 -8.31 15.59
N GLU A 366 26.00 -7.99 16.79
CA GLU A 366 26.86 -6.82 17.09
C GLU A 366 28.20 -6.84 16.35
N GLN A 367 28.67 -8.02 15.93
CA GLN A 367 30.05 -8.19 15.48
C GLN A 367 30.26 -8.14 13.96
N ARG A 368 29.19 -8.20 13.14
CA ARG A 368 29.35 -8.48 11.70
C ARG A 368 29.22 -7.27 10.77
N ASP A 369 28.64 -6.15 11.21
CA ASP A 369 28.41 -5.01 10.32
C ASP A 369 28.54 -3.67 11.06
N LEU A 370 29.67 -2.99 10.85
CA LEU A 370 29.99 -1.70 11.47
C LEU A 370 29.03 -0.59 11.03
N ASP A 371 28.53 -0.65 9.79
CA ASP A 371 27.62 0.35 9.24
C ASP A 371 26.22 0.21 9.84
N LEU A 372 25.74 -1.03 10.02
CA LEU A 372 24.49 -1.29 10.75
C LEU A 372 24.56 -0.82 12.20
N ASN A 373 25.68 -1.07 12.89
CA ASN A 373 25.88 -0.58 14.24
C ASN A 373 25.82 0.96 14.31
N ALA A 374 26.39 1.66 13.33
CA ALA A 374 26.32 3.11 13.24
C ALA A 374 24.89 3.61 12.97
N ILE A 375 24.13 2.94 12.10
CA ILE A 375 22.73 3.29 11.82
C ILE A 375 21.87 3.11 13.07
N TYR A 376 21.97 1.96 13.73
CA TYR A 376 21.21 1.69 14.95
C TYR A 376 21.61 2.68 16.05
N THR A 377 22.90 2.91 16.30
CA THR A 377 23.35 3.87 17.34
C THR A 377 22.79 5.29 17.15
N ASN A 378 22.43 5.65 15.91
CA ASN A 378 21.88 6.95 15.55
C ASN A 378 20.38 6.91 15.19
N LEU A 379 19.65 5.83 15.50
CA LEU A 379 18.24 5.73 15.12
C LEU A 379 17.39 6.80 15.83
N SER A 380 16.75 7.65 15.04
CA SER A 380 15.83 8.67 15.53
C SER A 380 14.54 8.04 16.06
N THR A 381 13.89 8.71 17.02
CA THR A 381 12.52 8.37 17.48
C THR A 381 11.44 8.78 16.47
N ALA A 382 11.86 9.20 15.28
CA ALA A 382 11.03 9.61 14.16
C ALA A 382 9.85 8.63 13.93
N PRO A 383 8.60 9.15 13.90
CA PRO A 383 7.39 8.38 13.59
C PRO A 383 7.51 7.46 12.36
N GLU A 384 8.28 7.89 11.36
CA GLU A 384 8.51 7.22 10.09
C GLU A 384 9.35 5.95 10.22
N VAL A 385 10.36 5.96 11.09
CA VAL A 385 11.18 4.77 11.37
C VAL A 385 10.29 3.69 11.97
N ARG A 386 9.45 4.08 12.93
CA ARG A 386 8.51 3.17 13.57
C ARG A 386 7.43 2.65 12.60
N GLU A 387 6.92 3.50 11.73
CA GLU A 387 6.01 3.11 10.65
C GLU A 387 6.63 2.02 9.76
N VAL A 388 7.88 2.20 9.32
CA VAL A 388 8.59 1.23 8.47
C VAL A 388 8.78 -0.10 9.19
N ILE A 389 9.14 -0.08 10.47
CA ILE A 389 9.31 -1.31 11.27
C ILE A 389 7.99 -2.06 11.34
N LEU A 390 6.90 -1.39 11.72
CA LEU A 390 5.57 -2.02 11.79
C LEU A 390 5.14 -2.58 10.43
N LEU A 391 5.49 -1.89 9.34
CA LEU A 391 5.18 -2.32 7.98
C LEU A 391 5.99 -3.56 7.56
N VAL A 392 7.28 -3.61 7.88
CA VAL A 392 8.15 -4.77 7.62
C VAL A 392 7.68 -5.98 8.41
N GLU A 393 7.36 -5.80 9.70
CA GLU A 393 6.83 -6.89 10.53
C GLU A 393 5.44 -7.35 10.05
N GLU A 394 4.57 -6.43 9.60
CA GLU A 394 3.29 -6.79 8.97
C GLU A 394 3.51 -7.57 7.66
N LEU A 395 4.52 -7.22 6.86
CA LEU A 395 4.89 -7.93 5.63
C LEU A 395 5.42 -9.34 5.91
N LYS A 396 6.35 -9.49 6.87
CA LYS A 396 6.86 -10.80 7.31
C LYS A 396 5.72 -11.71 7.76
N LEU A 397 4.81 -11.18 8.57
CA LEU A 397 3.64 -11.92 9.05
C LEU A 397 2.71 -12.35 7.89
N LYS A 398 2.54 -11.53 6.86
CA LYS A 398 1.76 -11.89 5.66
C LYS A 398 2.44 -12.94 4.80
N LEU A 399 3.76 -12.84 4.60
CA LEU A 399 4.54 -13.85 3.88
C LEU A 399 4.45 -15.21 4.57
N GLU A 400 4.60 -15.22 5.89
CA GLU A 400 4.53 -16.44 6.68
C GLU A 400 3.17 -17.14 6.53
N ARG A 401 2.07 -16.36 6.58
CA ARG A 401 0.71 -16.90 6.31
C ARG A 401 0.59 -17.56 4.93
N ILE A 402 1.25 -16.99 3.92
CA ILE A 402 1.24 -17.54 2.56
C ILE A 402 2.08 -18.83 2.53
N ALA A 403 3.29 -18.80 3.11
CA ALA A 403 4.21 -19.93 3.14
C ALA A 403 3.63 -21.13 3.90
N GLN A 404 3.08 -20.93 5.11
CA GLN A 404 2.48 -22.00 5.92
C GLN A 404 1.36 -22.73 5.17
N LYS A 405 0.52 -21.99 4.45
CA LYS A 405 -0.58 -22.58 3.71
C LYS A 405 -0.12 -23.30 2.44
N ALA A 406 0.89 -22.78 1.74
CA ALA A 406 1.51 -23.49 0.61
C ALA A 406 2.18 -24.80 1.06
N THR A 407 2.78 -24.84 2.25
CA THR A 407 3.31 -26.08 2.85
C THR A 407 2.18 -27.04 3.23
N PHE A 408 1.07 -26.53 3.79
CA PHE A 408 -0.10 -27.33 4.16
C PHE A 408 -0.66 -28.11 2.97
N GLU A 409 -0.79 -27.48 1.80
CA GLU A 409 -1.30 -28.13 0.58
C GLU A 409 -0.37 -29.26 0.11
N LYS A 410 0.95 -29.05 0.13
CA LYS A 410 1.94 -30.09 -0.22
C LYS A 410 1.97 -31.27 0.75
N GLU A 411 1.84 -30.99 2.05
CA GLU A 411 1.81 -32.03 3.08
C GLU A 411 0.47 -32.77 3.12
N SER A 412 -0.65 -32.16 2.74
CA SER A 412 -1.91 -32.90 2.60
C SER A 412 -1.81 -34.01 1.55
N GLU A 413 -0.87 -33.92 0.62
CA GLU A 413 -0.58 -34.93 -0.40
C GLU A 413 0.46 -35.98 0.09
N ALA A 414 1.29 -35.65 1.08
CA ALA A 414 2.35 -36.52 1.62
C ALA A 414 2.02 -36.95 3.07
N HIS A 415 1.80 -38.25 3.29
CA HIS A 415 1.25 -38.81 4.54
C HIS A 415 1.79 -38.24 5.88
N SER A 416 0.89 -38.19 6.85
CA SER A 416 0.78 -37.32 8.02
C SER A 416 1.67 -37.61 9.24
N GLU A 417 2.99 -37.77 9.10
CA GLU A 417 3.86 -37.94 10.27
C GLU A 417 4.84 -36.76 10.45
N GLY A 418 4.57 -35.94 11.48
CA GLY A 418 5.55 -35.06 12.11
C GLY A 418 5.62 -33.63 11.58
N ARG A 419 4.57 -32.82 11.76
CA ARG A 419 4.65 -31.36 11.57
C ARG A 419 5.55 -30.72 12.63
N SER A 420 6.82 -30.49 12.29
CA SER A 420 7.62 -29.51 13.03
C SER A 420 7.20 -28.11 12.53
N LEU A 421 6.29 -27.49 13.27
CA LEU A 421 5.96 -26.07 13.14
C LEU A 421 7.25 -25.27 13.36
N LYS A 422 8.00 -24.98 12.29
CA LYS A 422 9.07 -23.98 12.29
C LYS A 422 8.40 -22.62 12.43
N ILE A 423 7.91 -22.34 13.62
CA ILE A 423 7.32 -21.05 13.94
C ILE A 423 8.49 -20.08 13.92
N PHE A 424 8.42 -19.17 12.96
CA PHE A 424 9.22 -17.95 12.92
C PHE A 424 9.41 -17.45 14.35
N ARG A 425 10.64 -17.07 14.74
CA ARG A 425 10.97 -16.57 16.08
C ARG A 425 10.23 -15.26 16.34
N PHE A 426 8.95 -15.36 16.57
CA PHE A 426 8.03 -14.27 16.80
C PHE A 426 7.92 -14.14 18.31
N ASN A 427 8.63 -13.17 18.86
CA ASN A 427 8.58 -12.90 20.29
C ASN A 427 7.42 -11.95 20.55
N TYR A 428 6.24 -12.49 20.90
CA TYR A 428 5.04 -11.68 21.18
C TYR A 428 5.23 -10.75 22.40
N VAL A 429 6.24 -11.04 23.26
CA VAL A 429 6.67 -10.23 24.42
C VAL A 429 7.58 -9.06 24.05
N GLN A 430 8.25 -9.07 22.88
CA GLN A 430 9.00 -7.89 22.46
C GLN A 430 8.00 -6.80 22.12
N ASP A 431 7.80 -5.86 23.06
CA ASP A 431 6.82 -4.79 23.04
C ASP A 431 7.01 -3.85 21.84
N LEU A 432 6.78 -4.24 20.59
CA LEU A 432 6.78 -3.32 19.43
C LEU A 432 5.86 -2.10 19.66
N LEU A 433 4.89 -2.29 20.55
CA LEU A 433 3.88 -1.32 20.95
C LEU A 433 4.38 -0.45 22.09
N SER A 434 4.00 0.83 22.05
CA SER A 434 4.15 1.67 23.23
C SER A 434 3.12 1.23 24.29
N PRO A 435 3.42 1.39 25.59
CA PRO A 435 2.41 1.24 26.64
C PRO A 435 1.15 2.02 26.29
N HIS A 436 -0.03 1.53 26.69
CA HIS A 436 -1.29 2.11 26.23
C HIS A 436 -1.47 3.60 26.53
N GLY A 437 -0.82 4.11 27.59
CA GLY A 437 -0.82 5.53 27.94
C GLY A 437 0.24 6.42 27.23
N ALA A 438 1.15 5.85 26.44
CA ALA A 438 2.23 6.61 25.80
C ALA A 438 1.90 6.88 24.31
N ILE A 439 1.54 8.12 23.99
CA ILE A 439 1.26 8.57 22.62
C ILE A 439 2.36 9.55 22.20
N SER A 440 3.31 9.09 21.37
CA SER A 440 4.31 9.98 20.75
C SER A 440 3.77 10.62 19.47
N HIS A 441 3.09 9.82 18.64
CA HIS A 441 2.51 10.28 17.38
C HIS A 441 1.24 9.48 17.05
N LYS A 442 0.13 10.17 16.74
CA LYS A 442 -1.20 9.54 16.60
C LYS A 442 -1.27 8.51 15.48
N PHE A 443 -0.67 8.80 14.33
CA PHE A 443 -0.73 7.89 13.18
C PHE A 443 0.07 6.62 13.44
N THR A 444 1.26 6.79 14.02
CA THR A 444 2.11 5.68 14.44
C THR A 444 1.41 4.84 15.50
N ARG A 445 0.71 5.48 16.44
CA ARG A 445 -0.10 4.77 17.43
C ARG A 445 -1.22 3.95 16.78
N MET A 446 -1.94 4.50 15.79
CA MET A 446 -2.95 3.72 15.06
C MET A 446 -2.32 2.53 14.33
N LEU A 447 -1.13 2.69 13.74
CA LEU A 447 -0.40 1.59 13.11
C LEU A 447 0.01 0.52 14.11
N GLU A 448 0.50 0.90 15.30
CA GLU A 448 0.81 -0.03 16.40
C GLU A 448 -0.40 -0.85 16.80
N LEU A 449 -1.52 -0.17 17.09
CA LEU A 449 -2.77 -0.82 17.50
C LEU A 449 -3.31 -1.75 16.40
N LYS A 450 -3.28 -1.29 15.14
CA LYS A 450 -3.66 -2.12 13.99
C LYS A 450 -2.76 -3.34 13.86
N PHE A 451 -1.45 -3.16 13.99
CA PHE A 451 -0.48 -4.24 13.89
C PHE A 451 -0.68 -5.24 15.02
N ARG A 452 -0.90 -4.79 16.26
CA ARG A 452 -1.24 -5.66 17.40
C ARG A 452 -2.46 -6.52 17.12
N CYS A 453 -3.52 -5.94 16.57
CA CYS A 453 -4.70 -6.69 16.15
C CYS A 453 -4.37 -7.76 15.08
N GLU A 454 -3.47 -7.47 14.13
CA GLU A 454 -3.00 -8.46 13.14
C GLU A 454 -2.15 -9.57 13.77
N GLN A 455 -1.30 -9.24 14.75
CA GLN A 455 -0.54 -10.22 15.52
C GLN A 455 -1.48 -11.13 16.29
N ASN A 456 -2.47 -10.56 16.99
CA ASN A 456 -3.47 -11.32 17.74
C ASN A 456 -4.26 -12.24 16.82
N PHE A 457 -4.64 -11.76 15.64
CA PHE A 457 -5.30 -12.58 14.63
C PHE A 457 -4.37 -13.72 14.15
N PHE A 458 -3.09 -13.45 13.88
CA PHE A 458 -2.14 -14.48 13.47
C PHE A 458 -1.99 -15.57 14.52
N VAL A 459 -1.80 -15.18 15.78
CA VAL A 459 -1.67 -16.12 16.89
C VAL A 459 -2.95 -16.96 17.02
N LEU A 460 -4.12 -16.33 17.08
CA LEU A 460 -5.38 -17.04 17.25
C LEU A 460 -5.71 -17.95 16.06
N HIS A 461 -5.59 -17.44 14.85
CA HIS A 461 -6.04 -18.13 13.64
C HIS A 461 -5.04 -19.17 13.17
N GLU A 462 -3.76 -18.79 13.05
CA GLU A 462 -2.75 -19.60 12.38
C GLU A 462 -1.94 -20.41 13.41
N ALA A 463 -1.50 -19.79 14.51
CA ALA A 463 -0.66 -20.48 15.50
C ALA A 463 -1.45 -21.40 16.44
N LEU A 464 -2.69 -21.02 16.79
CA LEU A 464 -3.56 -21.79 17.67
C LEU A 464 -4.64 -22.57 16.91
N GLU A 465 -4.84 -22.34 15.61
CA GLU A 465 -5.87 -23.00 14.78
C GLU A 465 -7.30 -22.80 15.33
N MET A 466 -7.54 -21.63 15.94
CA MET A 466 -8.81 -21.25 16.56
C MET A 466 -9.53 -20.13 15.80
N GLY A 467 -9.25 -19.99 14.50
CA GLY A 467 -9.85 -18.97 13.63
C GLY A 467 -11.39 -18.98 13.63
N GLN A 468 -11.99 -20.17 13.77
CA GLN A 468 -13.44 -20.37 13.86
C GLN A 468 -14.12 -19.56 14.98
N VAL A 469 -13.40 -19.26 16.05
CA VAL A 469 -13.90 -18.43 17.16
C VAL A 469 -14.28 -17.03 16.67
N LEU A 470 -13.63 -16.50 15.63
CA LEU A 470 -13.91 -15.17 15.08
C LEU A 470 -14.92 -15.16 13.93
N THR A 471 -15.02 -16.26 13.19
CA THR A 471 -15.79 -16.31 11.94
C THR A 471 -17.20 -16.82 12.14
N GLU A 472 -17.43 -17.70 13.11
CA GLU A 472 -18.73 -18.32 13.34
C GLU A 472 -19.60 -17.54 14.33
N GLU A 473 -20.92 -17.49 14.11
CA GLU A 473 -21.88 -16.93 15.06
C GLU A 473 -22.61 -18.03 15.81
N TYR A 474 -22.00 -18.56 16.88
CA TYR A 474 -22.58 -19.64 17.69
C TYR A 474 -23.95 -19.28 18.25
N VAL A 475 -24.17 -18.00 18.56
CA VAL A 475 -25.47 -17.49 19.03
C VAL A 475 -26.59 -17.66 18.00
N ARG A 476 -26.30 -17.70 16.70
CA ARG A 476 -27.29 -17.89 15.64
C ARG A 476 -27.49 -19.36 15.26
N CYS A 477 -26.55 -20.24 15.62
CA CYS A 477 -26.66 -21.68 15.37
C CYS A 477 -27.84 -22.28 16.16
N LYS A 478 -28.47 -23.31 15.60
CA LYS A 478 -29.45 -24.14 16.32
C LYS A 478 -28.79 -24.73 17.57
N LYS A 479 -29.57 -25.01 18.61
CA LYS A 479 -29.04 -25.43 19.92
C LYS A 479 -28.07 -26.63 19.80
N ASP A 480 -28.42 -27.63 19.01
CA ASP A 480 -27.62 -28.84 18.85
C ASP A 480 -26.31 -28.56 18.09
N GLU A 481 -26.39 -27.85 16.95
CA GLU A 481 -25.23 -27.42 16.16
C GLU A 481 -24.28 -26.52 16.97
N ARG A 482 -24.85 -25.60 17.76
CA ARG A 482 -24.08 -24.74 18.67
C ARG A 482 -23.28 -25.56 19.66
N GLN A 483 -23.90 -26.57 20.27
CA GLN A 483 -23.23 -27.40 21.26
C GLN A 483 -22.08 -28.18 20.64
N THR A 484 -22.29 -28.78 19.47
CA THR A 484 -21.24 -29.46 18.69
C THR A 484 -20.04 -28.55 18.44
N LYS A 485 -20.27 -27.34 17.92
CA LYS A 485 -19.18 -26.38 17.63
C LYS A 485 -18.45 -25.92 18.90
N LEU A 486 -19.19 -25.68 19.98
CA LEU A 486 -18.57 -25.33 21.27
C LEU A 486 -17.72 -26.47 21.82
N ASP A 487 -18.16 -27.72 21.66
CA ASP A 487 -17.42 -28.89 22.12
C ASP A 487 -16.16 -29.14 21.29
N GLU A 488 -16.19 -28.94 19.97
CA GLU A 488 -14.99 -28.93 19.12
C GLU A 488 -13.96 -27.88 19.57
N VAL A 489 -14.43 -26.67 19.91
CA VAL A 489 -13.54 -25.61 20.43
C VAL A 489 -12.97 -25.98 21.80
N ARG A 490 -13.77 -26.57 22.69
CA ARG A 490 -13.30 -27.06 24.00
C ARG A 490 -12.29 -28.18 23.87
N GLU A 491 -12.47 -29.07 22.90
CA GLU A 491 -11.52 -30.14 22.60
C GLU A 491 -10.19 -29.56 22.12
N LYS A 492 -10.21 -28.57 21.22
CA LYS A 492 -9.00 -27.83 20.81
C LYS A 492 -8.30 -27.16 22.00
N ILE A 493 -9.06 -26.51 22.89
CA ILE A 493 -8.51 -25.92 24.12
C ILE A 493 -7.89 -26.99 25.02
N ALA A 494 -8.53 -28.14 25.18
CA ALA A 494 -7.99 -29.26 25.95
C ALA A 494 -6.70 -29.82 25.32
N ALA A 495 -6.65 -29.95 23.99
CA ALA A 495 -5.46 -30.36 23.25
C ALA A 495 -4.30 -29.37 23.40
N LEU A 496 -4.58 -28.06 23.42
CA LEU A 496 -3.56 -27.04 23.69
C LEU A 496 -2.94 -27.18 25.09
N ARG A 497 -3.69 -27.70 26.07
CA ARG A 497 -3.19 -27.93 27.45
C ARG A 497 -2.30 -29.15 27.55
N THR A 498 -2.62 -30.21 26.79
CA THR A 498 -1.96 -31.51 26.93
C THR A 498 -0.80 -31.69 25.96
N ASN A 499 -0.80 -31.01 24.81
CA ASN A 499 0.24 -31.12 23.81
C ASN A 499 1.49 -30.30 24.22
N PRO A 500 2.65 -30.94 24.47
CA PRO A 500 3.86 -30.25 24.93
C PRO A 500 4.41 -29.28 23.90
N ASP A 501 4.28 -29.55 22.60
CA ASP A 501 4.75 -28.64 21.53
C ASP A 501 3.91 -27.36 21.49
N ARG A 502 2.59 -27.48 21.72
CA ARG A 502 1.68 -26.32 21.81
C ARG A 502 1.89 -25.53 23.09
N GLN A 503 2.21 -26.19 24.21
CA GLN A 503 2.59 -25.51 25.44
C GLN A 503 3.94 -24.78 25.30
N ALA A 504 4.93 -25.41 24.67
CA ALA A 504 6.20 -24.78 24.34
C ALA A 504 5.99 -23.56 23.42
N LEU A 505 5.06 -23.65 22.47
CA LEU A 505 4.67 -22.52 21.64
C LEU A 505 4.04 -21.39 22.46
N LEU A 506 3.08 -21.68 23.35
CA LEU A 506 2.49 -20.66 24.22
C LEU A 506 3.55 -20.00 25.11
N GLN A 507 4.46 -20.79 25.68
CA GLN A 507 5.59 -20.29 26.46
C GLN A 507 6.51 -19.42 25.61
N GLN A 508 6.80 -19.81 24.37
CA GLN A 508 7.63 -19.05 23.43
C GLN A 508 6.96 -17.71 23.06
N LEU A 509 5.64 -17.72 22.82
CA LEU A 509 4.89 -16.52 22.47
C LEU A 509 4.80 -15.56 23.67
N PHE A 510 4.32 -16.03 24.81
CA PHE A 510 3.98 -15.15 25.95
C PHE A 510 5.09 -15.03 27.00
N GLY A 511 6.19 -15.76 26.86
CA GLY A 511 7.37 -15.68 27.73
C GLY A 511 7.11 -16.12 29.18
N ARG A 512 6.04 -16.88 29.42
CA ARG A 512 5.60 -17.31 30.75
C ARG A 512 5.24 -18.78 30.76
N GLU A 513 5.71 -19.49 31.78
CA GLU A 513 5.37 -20.90 31.99
C GLU A 513 3.97 -21.03 32.58
N GLY A 514 3.16 -21.95 32.04
CA GLY A 514 1.86 -22.32 32.60
C GLY A 514 0.70 -21.38 32.27
N GLU A 515 0.83 -20.52 31.25
CA GLU A 515 -0.28 -19.70 30.75
C GLU A 515 -1.47 -20.59 30.33
N LYS A 516 -2.65 -20.33 30.89
CA LYS A 516 -3.84 -21.13 30.56
C LYS A 516 -4.34 -20.72 29.17
N PRO A 517 -4.62 -21.66 28.25
CA PRO A 517 -5.11 -21.30 26.92
C PRO A 517 -6.35 -20.41 26.94
N GLU A 518 -7.26 -20.59 27.90
CA GLU A 518 -8.44 -19.73 28.03
C GLU A 518 -8.09 -18.28 28.40
N GLU A 519 -7.09 -18.05 29.25
CA GLU A 519 -6.62 -16.71 29.62
C GLU A 519 -5.95 -16.04 28.41
N VAL A 520 -5.17 -16.80 27.64
CA VAL A 520 -4.57 -16.35 26.38
C VAL A 520 -5.65 -15.95 25.36
N LEU A 521 -6.69 -16.78 25.18
CA LEU A 521 -7.78 -16.48 24.25
C LEU A 521 -8.57 -15.23 24.66
N ALA A 522 -8.91 -15.13 25.95
CA ALA A 522 -9.57 -13.96 26.50
C ALA A 522 -8.75 -12.70 26.28
N PHE A 523 -7.43 -12.77 26.53
CA PHE A 523 -6.51 -11.67 26.30
C PHE A 523 -6.46 -11.26 24.82
N LEU A 524 -6.23 -12.21 23.89
CA LEU A 524 -6.14 -11.93 22.45
C LEU A 524 -7.41 -11.24 21.91
N VAL A 525 -8.59 -11.67 22.38
CA VAL A 525 -9.86 -11.07 21.99
C VAL A 525 -10.06 -9.68 22.61
N CYS A 526 -9.90 -9.55 23.93
CA CYS A 526 -10.13 -8.28 24.62
C CYS A 526 -9.13 -7.20 24.18
N ASP A 527 -7.86 -7.55 24.04
CA ASP A 527 -6.80 -6.65 23.56
C ASP A 527 -7.07 -6.18 22.12
N SER A 528 -7.55 -7.07 21.25
CA SER A 528 -7.91 -6.70 19.88
C SER A 528 -9.10 -5.74 19.81
N ILE A 529 -10.12 -5.94 20.64
CA ILE A 529 -11.27 -5.03 20.74
C ILE A 529 -10.79 -3.67 21.25
N PHE A 530 -9.98 -3.63 22.31
CA PHE A 530 -9.37 -2.40 22.81
C PHE A 530 -8.60 -1.65 21.71
N CYS A 531 -7.73 -2.37 20.99
CA CYS A 531 -6.91 -1.77 19.94
C CYS A 531 -7.76 -1.14 18.83
N LEU A 532 -8.81 -1.84 18.37
CA LEU A 532 -9.68 -1.34 17.31
C LEU A 532 -10.58 -0.21 17.79
N HIS A 533 -11.04 -0.24 19.04
CA HIS A 533 -11.83 0.85 19.63
C HIS A 533 -11.03 2.15 19.63
N GLU A 534 -9.78 2.10 20.09
CA GLU A 534 -8.91 3.28 20.13
C GLU A 534 -8.54 3.79 18.72
N VAL A 535 -8.39 2.89 17.73
CA VAL A 535 -8.22 3.29 16.33
C VAL A 535 -9.47 4.03 15.81
N ILE A 536 -10.66 3.47 16.00
CA ILE A 536 -11.92 4.07 15.55
C ILE A 536 -12.12 5.44 16.20
N LYS A 537 -12.00 5.50 17.52
CA LYS A 537 -12.12 6.73 18.30
C LYS A 537 -11.13 7.80 17.87
N THR A 538 -9.88 7.42 17.59
CA THR A 538 -8.86 8.36 17.06
C THR A 538 -9.32 8.95 15.72
N ILE A 539 -9.83 8.11 14.82
CA ILE A 539 -10.31 8.57 13.51
C ILE A 539 -11.54 9.47 13.66
N GLU A 540 -12.48 9.14 14.54
CA GLU A 540 -13.67 9.95 14.80
C GLU A 540 -13.33 11.34 15.38
N VAL A 541 -12.34 11.42 16.28
CA VAL A 541 -11.90 12.68 16.89
C VAL A 541 -11.15 13.58 15.89
N TYR A 542 -10.26 13.01 15.08
CA TYR A 542 -9.41 13.79 14.17
C TYR A 542 -9.96 13.92 12.75
N GLY A 543 -11.04 13.21 12.44
CA GLY A 543 -11.63 13.16 11.11
C GLY A 543 -10.86 12.28 10.12
N LEU A 544 -11.48 12.10 8.95
CA LEU A 544 -10.95 11.34 7.84
C LEU A 544 -10.07 12.22 6.94
N ASN A 545 -8.89 11.70 6.61
CA ASN A 545 -8.00 12.28 5.60
C ASN A 545 -7.49 11.17 4.68
N TYR A 546 -6.61 11.49 3.73
CA TYR A 546 -6.11 10.47 2.81
C TYR A 546 -5.30 9.38 3.53
N MET A 547 -4.58 9.70 4.62
CA MET A 547 -3.87 8.69 5.41
C MET A 547 -4.83 7.81 6.23
N THR A 548 -5.84 8.40 6.86
CA THR A 548 -6.94 7.70 7.55
C THR A 548 -8.16 7.61 6.65
N SER A 549 -8.01 6.85 5.57
CA SER A 549 -9.03 6.79 4.51
C SER A 549 -10.31 6.06 4.96
N TYR A 550 -11.39 6.22 4.19
CA TYR A 550 -12.64 5.49 4.43
C TYR A 550 -12.44 3.97 4.44
N THR A 551 -11.59 3.42 3.56
CA THR A 551 -11.25 1.98 3.57
C THR A 551 -10.53 1.56 4.84
N TYR A 552 -9.72 2.44 5.44
CA TYR A 552 -9.03 2.16 6.70
C TYR A 552 -10.03 2.05 7.85
N LEU A 553 -10.94 3.02 7.99
CA LEU A 553 -12.00 3.01 9.00
C LEU A 553 -12.97 1.83 8.80
N ALA A 554 -13.40 1.59 7.56
CA ALA A 554 -14.25 0.45 7.23
C ALA A 554 -13.60 -0.90 7.60
N THR A 555 -12.29 -1.04 7.36
CA THR A 555 -11.55 -2.24 7.74
C THR A 555 -11.42 -2.39 9.26
N ALA A 556 -11.29 -1.29 10.01
CA ALA A 556 -11.29 -1.31 11.47
C ALA A 556 -12.63 -1.82 12.01
N HIS A 557 -13.76 -1.29 11.53
CA HIS A 557 -15.09 -1.78 11.89
C HIS A 557 -15.33 -3.23 11.46
N TYR A 558 -14.94 -3.61 10.24
CA TYR A 558 -15.04 -5.00 9.76
C TYR A 558 -14.32 -5.98 10.70
N LYS A 559 -13.10 -5.65 11.11
CA LYS A 559 -12.35 -6.46 12.07
C LYS A 559 -12.99 -6.44 13.46
N MET A 560 -13.47 -5.28 13.90
CA MET A 560 -14.12 -5.12 15.19
C MET A 560 -15.32 -6.06 15.30
N ALA A 561 -16.13 -6.16 14.25
CA ALA A 561 -17.25 -7.10 14.20
C ALA A 561 -16.79 -8.55 14.41
N ASN A 562 -15.71 -8.99 13.76
CA ASN A 562 -15.16 -10.34 13.93
C ASN A 562 -14.69 -10.59 15.38
N TRP A 563 -14.04 -9.60 16.00
CA TRP A 563 -13.58 -9.72 17.39
C TRP A 563 -14.74 -9.66 18.40
N CYS A 564 -15.79 -8.90 18.15
CA CYS A 564 -17.02 -8.92 18.96
C CYS A 564 -17.72 -10.28 18.87
N ARG A 565 -17.71 -10.95 17.71
CA ARG A 565 -18.18 -12.35 17.60
C ARG A 565 -17.31 -13.28 18.43
N GLY A 566 -15.99 -13.11 18.34
CA GLY A 566 -15.03 -13.82 19.19
C GLY A 566 -15.33 -13.69 20.67
N PHE A 567 -15.60 -12.47 21.13
CA PHE A 567 -15.96 -12.21 22.52
C PHE A 567 -17.27 -12.91 22.92
N THR A 568 -18.29 -12.79 22.07
CA THR A 568 -19.59 -13.47 22.29
C THR A 568 -19.43 -14.98 22.36
N ASN A 569 -18.58 -15.56 21.50
CA ASN A 569 -18.30 -17.00 21.50
C ASN A 569 -17.51 -17.42 22.76
N LEU A 570 -16.56 -16.60 23.22
CA LEU A 570 -15.85 -16.85 24.48
C LEU A 570 -16.78 -16.82 25.69
N GLU A 571 -17.76 -15.91 25.73
CA GLU A 571 -18.78 -15.91 26.80
C GLU A 571 -19.55 -17.23 26.88
N LEU A 572 -19.80 -17.89 25.75
CA LEU A 572 -20.47 -19.19 25.69
C LEU A 572 -19.54 -20.35 26.10
N LEU A 573 -18.22 -20.16 26.03
CA LEU A 573 -17.23 -21.14 26.42
C LEU A 573 -16.90 -21.10 27.92
N CYS A 574 -17.22 -20.00 28.62
CA CYS A 574 -17.08 -19.89 30.07
C CYS A 574 -17.80 -21.04 30.80
N ARG A 575 -17.17 -21.59 31.83
CA ARG A 575 -17.68 -22.76 32.58
C ARG A 575 -18.74 -22.38 33.60
N ASN A 576 -18.67 -21.15 34.10
CA ASN A 576 -19.55 -20.63 35.12
C ASN A 576 -19.75 -19.12 34.94
N GLU A 577 -20.75 -18.58 35.65
CA GLU A 577 -21.12 -17.17 35.56
C GLU A 577 -20.05 -16.23 36.12
N GLU A 578 -19.16 -16.71 37.00
CA GLU A 578 -18.07 -15.92 37.57
C GLU A 578 -16.96 -15.67 36.54
N GLU A 579 -16.52 -16.69 35.80
CA GLU A 579 -15.60 -16.55 34.66
C GLU A 579 -16.16 -15.58 33.62
N ARG A 580 -17.46 -15.70 33.31
CA ARG A 580 -18.14 -14.79 32.38
C ARG A 580 -18.15 -13.35 32.90
N ARG A 581 -18.41 -13.16 34.20
CA ARG A 581 -18.39 -11.84 34.84
C ARG A 581 -16.99 -11.24 34.81
N GLN A 582 -15.97 -12.03 35.09
CA GLN A 582 -14.56 -11.60 35.03
C GLN A 582 -14.17 -11.19 33.62
N LEU A 583 -14.52 -11.98 32.60
CA LEU A 583 -14.27 -11.65 31.19
C LEU A 583 -14.91 -10.31 30.80
N LYS A 584 -16.19 -10.09 31.18
CA LYS A 584 -16.87 -8.80 30.96
C LYS A 584 -16.21 -7.65 31.71
N GLN A 585 -15.80 -7.89 32.96
CA GLN A 585 -15.15 -6.88 33.78
C GLN A 585 -13.81 -6.47 33.19
N THR A 586 -12.99 -7.42 32.73
CA THR A 586 -11.74 -7.15 32.02
C THR A 586 -11.96 -6.25 30.81
N LEU A 587 -12.95 -6.55 29.97
CA LEU A 587 -13.23 -5.72 28.80
C LEU A 587 -13.75 -4.32 29.18
N LYS A 588 -14.59 -4.25 30.23
CA LYS A 588 -15.12 -3.00 30.77
C LYS A 588 -14.02 -2.12 31.38
N ASP A 589 -13.04 -2.72 32.04
CA ASP A 589 -11.90 -2.01 32.61
C ASP A 589 -10.98 -1.44 31.52
N LEU A 590 -10.88 -2.13 30.37
CA LEU A 590 -10.11 -1.66 29.22
C LEU A 590 -10.80 -0.52 28.45
N LEU A 591 -12.11 -0.62 28.22
CA LEU A 591 -12.85 0.29 27.34
C LEU A 591 -13.61 1.42 28.06
N GLY A 592 -13.92 1.23 29.34
CA GLY A 592 -14.91 2.01 30.07
C GLY A 592 -16.35 1.51 29.85
N THR A 593 -17.28 1.97 30.68
CA THR A 593 -18.69 1.53 30.67
C THR A 593 -19.39 1.80 29.35
N ASP A 594 -19.18 2.98 28.76
CA ASP A 594 -20.05 3.49 27.70
C ASP A 594 -19.77 2.81 26.37
N ALA A 595 -18.50 2.50 26.10
CA ALA A 595 -18.09 1.82 24.88
C ALA A 595 -18.61 0.37 24.80
N THR A 596 -18.85 -0.29 25.93
CA THR A 596 -19.31 -1.70 25.95
C THR A 596 -20.69 -1.90 25.34
N TYR A 597 -21.54 -0.86 25.31
CA TYR A 597 -22.87 -0.94 24.69
C TYR A 597 -22.83 -1.02 23.16
N TYR A 598 -21.74 -0.58 22.54
CA TYR A 598 -21.61 -0.55 21.08
C TYR A 598 -20.87 -1.77 20.51
N LEU A 599 -20.57 -2.77 21.34
CA LEU A 599 -19.84 -3.98 20.95
C LEU A 599 -20.74 -5.05 20.29
N GLU A 600 -21.65 -4.63 19.42
CA GLU A 600 -22.47 -5.56 18.65
C GLU A 600 -21.84 -5.83 17.27
N PRO A 601 -21.66 -7.11 16.85
CA PRO A 601 -21.10 -7.43 15.54
C PRO A 601 -21.87 -6.81 14.36
N ASN A 602 -23.21 -6.77 14.43
CA ASN A 602 -24.04 -6.21 13.35
C ASN A 602 -23.84 -4.71 13.19
N TYR A 603 -23.79 -3.96 14.29
CA TYR A 603 -23.52 -2.52 14.30
C TYR A 603 -22.23 -2.21 13.54
N HIS A 604 -21.14 -2.93 13.85
CA HIS A 604 -19.87 -2.74 13.17
C HIS A 604 -19.84 -3.25 11.73
N ASN A 605 -20.56 -4.33 11.41
CA ASN A 605 -20.72 -4.78 10.02
C ASN A 605 -21.41 -3.70 9.16
N GLU A 606 -22.46 -3.06 9.67
CA GLU A 606 -23.19 -2.00 8.96
C GLU A 606 -22.34 -0.74 8.76
N LEU A 607 -21.64 -0.28 9.81
CA LEU A 607 -20.69 0.82 9.69
C LEU A 607 -19.58 0.52 8.69
N ALA A 608 -19.05 -0.71 8.69
CA ALA A 608 -18.07 -1.13 7.69
C ALA A 608 -18.62 -1.02 6.26
N ILE A 609 -19.87 -1.48 6.01
CA ILE A 609 -20.53 -1.34 4.70
C ILE A 609 -20.65 0.14 4.31
N GLN A 610 -21.13 1.00 5.21
CA GLN A 610 -21.31 2.43 4.95
C GLN A 610 -19.98 3.10 4.56
N HIS A 611 -18.92 2.84 5.32
CA HIS A 611 -17.60 3.42 5.03
C HIS A 611 -16.95 2.83 3.78
N PHE A 612 -17.15 1.54 3.47
CA PHE A 612 -16.68 1.00 2.19
C PHE A 612 -17.39 1.67 0.99
N TYR A 613 -18.69 1.93 1.08
CA TYR A 613 -19.38 2.71 0.05
C TYR A 613 -18.90 4.17 -0.01
N ALA A 614 -18.61 4.78 1.14
CA ALA A 614 -18.03 6.12 1.18
C ALA A 614 -16.64 6.17 0.51
N ALA A 615 -15.84 5.11 0.62
CA ALA A 615 -14.58 4.98 -0.11
C ALA A 615 -14.80 4.92 -1.63
N VAL A 616 -15.78 4.14 -2.10
CA VAL A 616 -16.16 4.10 -3.52
C VAL A 616 -16.61 5.48 -4.00
N GLN A 617 -17.47 6.17 -3.22
CA GLN A 617 -17.94 7.52 -3.55
C GLN A 617 -16.82 8.56 -3.56
N MET A 618 -15.82 8.41 -2.70
CA MET A 618 -14.65 9.30 -2.64
C MET A 618 -13.86 9.31 -3.95
N HIS A 619 -13.85 8.20 -4.68
CA HIS A 619 -13.10 8.06 -5.92
C HIS A 619 -13.96 8.08 -7.20
N ASN A 620 -15.28 8.20 -7.09
CA ASN A 620 -16.21 8.26 -8.23
C ASN A 620 -17.02 9.57 -8.28
N GLU A 621 -16.41 10.70 -7.88
CA GLU A 621 -17.07 12.02 -7.84
C GLU A 621 -18.39 12.05 -7.02
N GLY A 622 -18.53 11.13 -6.05
CA GLY A 622 -19.73 10.97 -5.22
C GLY A 622 -19.82 12.01 -4.09
N LYS A 623 -20.74 11.79 -3.13
CA LYS A 623 -20.93 12.71 -2.00
C LYS A 623 -19.64 12.88 -1.19
N SER A 624 -19.01 11.78 -0.80
CA SER A 624 -17.76 11.81 -0.03
C SER A 624 -16.63 12.58 -0.73
N TYR A 625 -16.55 12.50 -2.06
CA TYR A 625 -15.61 13.29 -2.86
C TYR A 625 -15.89 14.79 -2.73
N LYS A 626 -17.16 15.20 -2.91
CA LYS A 626 -17.56 16.62 -2.83
C LYS A 626 -17.32 17.19 -1.43
N ASP A 627 -17.67 16.43 -0.40
CA ASP A 627 -17.42 16.81 1.00
C ASP A 627 -15.92 17.01 1.22
N LYS A 628 -15.09 16.06 0.76
CA LYS A 628 -13.63 16.16 0.91
C LYS A 628 -13.01 17.29 0.10
N LEU A 629 -13.48 17.52 -1.12
CA LEU A 629 -13.03 18.61 -1.98
C LEU A 629 -13.28 19.97 -1.32
N ASN A 630 -14.40 20.13 -0.61
CA ASN A 630 -14.69 21.35 0.14
C ASN A 630 -13.64 21.60 1.23
N ASP A 631 -13.13 20.56 1.87
CA ASP A 631 -12.10 20.64 2.92
C ASP A 631 -10.68 20.93 2.38
N MET A 632 -10.39 20.71 1.09
CA MET A 632 -9.02 20.88 0.55
C MET A 632 -8.64 22.35 0.33
N TYR A 633 -7.47 22.80 0.77
CA TYR A 633 -7.00 24.17 0.57
C TYR A 633 -6.03 24.28 -0.62
N PHE A 634 -6.49 24.88 -1.73
CA PHE A 634 -5.65 25.04 -2.93
C PHE A 634 -4.36 25.83 -2.70
N LEU A 635 -4.40 26.82 -1.81
CA LEU A 635 -3.24 27.67 -1.51
C LEU A 635 -2.20 26.95 -0.64
N GLU A 636 -2.61 25.89 0.06
CA GLU A 636 -1.74 25.04 0.88
C GLU A 636 -1.16 23.85 0.10
N ASP A 637 -1.44 23.78 -1.20
CA ASP A 637 -0.87 22.81 -2.13
C ASP A 637 -1.30 21.35 -1.88
N ASP A 638 -2.48 21.14 -1.29
CA ASP A 638 -3.03 19.81 -0.97
C ASP A 638 -3.06 18.83 -2.16
N PHE A 639 -3.19 19.35 -3.38
CA PHE A 639 -3.18 18.53 -4.61
C PHE A 639 -1.78 18.00 -4.95
N ASN A 640 -0.74 18.68 -4.50
CA ASN A 640 0.64 18.31 -4.81
C ASN A 640 1.33 17.55 -3.68
N ASP A 641 0.67 17.33 -2.54
CA ASP A 641 1.20 16.50 -1.47
C ASP A 641 1.35 15.04 -1.95
N ASN A 642 2.61 14.59 -2.04
CA ASN A 642 2.96 13.23 -2.44
C ASN A 642 2.38 12.15 -1.52
N LEU A 643 2.18 12.45 -0.23
CA LEU A 643 1.58 11.53 0.73
C LEU A 643 0.11 11.33 0.44
N TYR A 644 -0.64 12.42 0.24
CA TYR A 644 -2.06 12.32 -0.09
C TYR A 644 -2.27 11.66 -1.45
N HIS A 645 -1.42 11.99 -2.42
CA HIS A 645 -1.48 11.43 -3.76
C HIS A 645 -1.27 9.91 -3.75
N PHE A 646 -0.29 9.43 -2.97
CA PHE A 646 -0.03 8.01 -2.76
C PHE A 646 -1.12 7.30 -1.98
N CYS A 647 -1.61 7.90 -0.90
CA CYS A 647 -2.67 7.30 -0.10
C CYS A 647 -3.96 7.12 -0.92
N ALA A 648 -4.29 8.09 -1.78
CA ALA A 648 -5.36 7.92 -2.77
C ALA A 648 -5.04 6.76 -3.73
N ALA A 649 -3.79 6.65 -4.23
CA ALA A 649 -3.39 5.59 -5.14
C ALA A 649 -3.55 4.20 -4.53
N SER A 650 -3.08 4.01 -3.29
CA SER A 650 -3.20 2.74 -2.56
C SER A 650 -4.66 2.39 -2.24
N GLU A 651 -5.52 3.36 -1.95
CA GLU A 651 -6.96 3.10 -1.80
C GLU A 651 -7.61 2.66 -3.13
N ARG A 652 -7.29 3.34 -4.23
CA ARG A 652 -7.79 3.01 -5.58
C ARG A 652 -7.28 1.65 -6.06
N TYR A 653 -6.04 1.31 -5.76
CA TYR A 653 -5.51 -0.03 -6.02
C TYR A 653 -6.32 -1.10 -5.28
N ARG A 654 -6.61 -0.91 -4.00
CA ARG A 654 -7.45 -1.85 -3.22
C ARG A 654 -8.88 -1.96 -3.75
N LEU A 655 -9.45 -0.88 -4.30
CA LEU A 655 -10.74 -0.91 -5.01
C LEU A 655 -10.66 -1.78 -6.27
N ASN A 656 -9.67 -1.55 -7.12
CA ASN A 656 -9.49 -2.30 -8.38
C ASN A 656 -9.09 -3.76 -8.20
N LEU A 657 -8.50 -4.09 -7.05
CA LEU A 657 -8.27 -5.48 -6.65
C LEU A 657 -9.56 -6.18 -6.20
N ASN A 658 -10.73 -5.53 -6.23
CA ASN A 658 -12.00 -6.02 -5.68
C ASN A 658 -11.98 -6.34 -4.17
N ILE A 659 -10.95 -5.90 -3.43
CA ILE A 659 -10.85 -6.18 -1.97
C ILE A 659 -12.04 -5.54 -1.23
N VAL A 660 -12.41 -4.33 -1.62
CA VAL A 660 -13.51 -3.58 -1.01
C VAL A 660 -14.85 -4.18 -1.41
N ARG A 661 -15.05 -4.46 -2.71
CA ARG A 661 -16.29 -5.04 -3.24
C ARG A 661 -16.63 -6.37 -2.59
N ASP A 662 -15.65 -7.27 -2.50
CA ASP A 662 -15.82 -8.58 -1.86
C ASP A 662 -16.24 -8.46 -0.40
N LYS A 663 -15.63 -7.52 0.34
CA LYS A 663 -16.01 -7.26 1.73
C LYS A 663 -17.43 -6.72 1.84
N ILE A 664 -17.84 -5.81 0.96
CA ILE A 664 -19.23 -5.32 0.93
C ILE A 664 -20.18 -6.49 0.70
N THR A 665 -19.91 -7.35 -0.29
CA THR A 665 -20.76 -8.50 -0.62
C THR A 665 -20.84 -9.48 0.54
N ALA A 666 -19.70 -9.86 1.14
CA ALA A 666 -19.65 -10.76 2.29
C ALA A 666 -20.38 -10.18 3.51
N LEU A 667 -20.19 -8.90 3.81
CA LEU A 667 -20.86 -8.22 4.91
C LEU A 667 -22.37 -8.12 4.70
N LYS A 668 -22.82 -7.80 3.48
CA LYS A 668 -24.25 -7.76 3.15
C LYS A 668 -24.91 -9.13 3.33
N ALA A 669 -24.24 -10.20 2.91
CA ALA A 669 -24.74 -11.56 3.13
C ALA A 669 -24.83 -11.90 4.63
N ALA A 670 -23.85 -11.48 5.45
CA ALA A 670 -23.87 -11.70 6.89
C ALA A 670 -24.97 -10.89 7.62
N VAL A 671 -25.30 -9.70 7.10
CA VAL A 671 -26.26 -8.77 7.69
C VAL A 671 -27.69 -9.01 7.19
N SER A 672 -27.90 -9.55 5.98
CA SER A 672 -29.24 -9.79 5.41
C SER A 672 -30.11 -10.73 6.26
N ASP A 673 -29.49 -11.59 7.05
CA ASP A 673 -30.21 -12.47 7.98
C ASP A 673 -30.63 -11.79 9.28
N SER A 674 -30.12 -10.59 9.56
CA SER A 674 -30.44 -9.82 10.75
C SER A 674 -31.92 -9.49 10.81
N ARG A 675 -32.49 -9.53 12.02
CA ARG A 675 -33.88 -9.19 12.29
C ARG A 675 -34.20 -7.77 11.80
N LEU A 676 -33.23 -6.85 11.88
CA LEU A 676 -33.41 -5.46 11.45
C LEU A 676 -33.88 -5.30 10.00
N TYR A 677 -33.56 -6.25 9.11
CA TYR A 677 -33.98 -6.25 7.70
C TYR A 677 -35.22 -7.11 7.43
N LYS A 678 -35.71 -7.85 8.43
CA LYS A 678 -36.93 -8.66 8.34
C LYS A 678 -38.09 -7.83 8.90
N TYR A 679 -38.88 -7.26 8.00
CA TYR A 679 -40.03 -6.40 8.33
C TYR A 679 -40.98 -7.05 9.35
N ASP A 680 -41.15 -8.37 9.26
CA ASP A 680 -41.99 -9.15 10.18
C ASP A 680 -41.48 -9.21 11.63
N SER A 681 -40.23 -8.81 11.89
CA SER A 681 -39.67 -8.77 13.25
C SER A 681 -40.00 -7.50 14.04
N TYR A 682 -40.60 -6.50 13.38
CA TYR A 682 -41.10 -5.27 14.02
C TYR A 682 -42.59 -5.34 14.36
N ARG A 683 -43.22 -6.50 14.18
CA ARG A 683 -44.57 -6.82 14.66
C ARG A 683 -44.48 -7.58 15.96
#